data_AF-A0A7V2UZK5-F1
#
_entry.id   AF-A0A7V2UZK5-F1
#
_cell.length_a   1.000
_cell.length_b   1.000
_cell.length_c   1.000
_cell.angle_alpha   90.00
_cell.angle_beta   90.00
_cell.angle_gamma   90.00
#
_symmetry.space_group_name_H-M   'P 1'
#
loop_
_entity.id
_entity.type
_entity.pdbx_description
1 polymer ?
#
loop_
_entity_poly.entity_id
_entity_poly.type
_entity_poly.pdbx_seq_one_letter_code
_entity_poly.pdbx_strand_id
1 'polypeptide(L)'
;MHRLRPWAELALPAALLVSPPGGPSAAPADLPPIGRWDGKTASAALDRPYEDPVQDPPPFGIVSYFNHPWRGAMDTWPASHWTDFVGASFTLNDHARLRAVTQLLTECGVRFTRVEIGWGSLGWDDDLPAGAKEHWRKTFAIFKEHGVRPVMLLNAHHGMPCPHKDVHVDILEPAKKGDRTLRLKPGTTLRVGFTGLVNVGTYKTMCPIVTRLDADGTAHLSMPLPADVKAGRTLLHELKYQPFQGVTLKDGTPVPEARESVEGWKRYALAIGRFVRACLGTETDAGFDIEVWNELTFGSDFLDINRYYEPKRAYAEPFSYRKTRAWTPALRPDARLDFEDTGWHALLPVTVDLFNDPANGFPGVKVVSGFSNQWPWNSGASRWDGQAGISRHYYTSSAGADFSPETPVTTTRAHATVDALGALDGTRPPDAKEWWQIVPGSNFIPRFRASLPEWCHFGWKTECIARDLVPDSRRAHAAGFMGRYGRFTTNGELEKCLFWQTEVNFDRRWFIDRVRKETGAKEDDPRLIALNDHTNSKHILRQYLFHNHEGLDRIWLFSAEFNDYEIGLLPKHFYAALDAARGELTDDVRAHVPKGWWGVRWFSRLLREGQPLPAPRALRVDALVEQKPRLVFAGDGTPARPHKWNRDVFAVLPYQITPSRYAVAYYVVFPDAFHAWDPALGPLDPARYDMPDQEFDLTLGNLRGTGAKVAAHDLLADRDVPVRILDAADASLTLRVRATDCPRVLVIDEAKPGPAILAPRAAAAGKGEVAVSWKTNIPVQKARVTFGRDGAFRGATAIDVAPAGTSFSVTLPVGALDLVAVRIRVEADGLACEWPRWDEDLAGQVVMPDAKPRPPDQPPPGLPDPLARASGPASPLEAPKGIDLPVELANPARGVTVRLPRGAAPSGPPDDRTASLAAAGRTVELRVRYLPGAAARPADHLPVTSSIDTVTARAVTLPGGAAGVLLDYTLDPVARPGATNLHQRFLAVKAGPRQADLLLVGAAGPPESMAAIDSLLTAVFASVTAR
;
A
#
# COMPACT_ATOMS: atom_id res chain seq x y z
N MET A 1 -1.39 -15.01 24.97
CA MET A 1 0.04 -14.82 25.30
C MET A 1 0.74 -16.18 25.39
N HIS A 2 1.30 -16.68 24.29
CA HIS A 2 2.19 -17.85 24.33
C HIS A 2 3.65 -17.39 24.27
N ARG A 3 4.40 -17.74 25.33
CA ARG A 3 5.86 -17.63 25.40
C ARG A 3 6.48 -18.48 24.29
N LEU A 4 7.15 -17.86 23.33
CA LEU A 4 8.11 -18.55 22.47
C LEU A 4 9.35 -18.87 23.31
N ARG A 5 9.66 -20.16 23.45
CA ARG A 5 10.92 -20.61 24.07
C ARG A 5 12.08 -20.44 23.06
N PRO A 6 13.29 -20.09 23.55
CA PRO A 6 14.46 -19.86 22.71
C PRO A 6 15.09 -21.19 22.28
N TRP A 7 15.48 -21.28 21.02
CA TRP A 7 16.36 -22.34 20.52
C TRP A 7 17.80 -21.90 20.74
N ALA A 8 18.48 -22.55 21.69
CA ALA A 8 19.92 -22.45 21.90
C ALA A 8 20.56 -23.81 21.57
N GLU A 9 21.68 -23.72 20.85
CA GLU A 9 22.81 -24.66 20.79
C GLU A 9 22.64 -26.03 20.10
N LEU A 10 23.22 -26.12 18.90
CA LEU A 10 23.98 -27.28 18.45
C LEU A 10 25.27 -26.76 17.80
N ALA A 11 26.35 -26.77 18.57
CA ALA A 11 27.70 -26.52 18.10
C ALA A 11 28.24 -27.79 17.41
N LEU A 12 28.76 -27.66 16.19
CA LEU A 12 29.61 -28.65 15.53
C LEU A 12 30.83 -27.94 14.91
N PRO A 13 32.01 -28.57 14.92
CA PRO A 13 33.30 -27.89 14.76
C PRO A 13 33.59 -27.51 13.32
N ALA A 14 34.31 -26.40 13.17
CA ALA A 14 34.80 -25.86 11.91
C ALA A 14 35.68 -26.86 11.16
N ALA A 15 35.27 -27.23 9.94
CA ALA A 15 36.14 -27.82 8.94
C ALA A 15 36.56 -26.73 7.94
N LEU A 16 37.87 -26.51 7.86
CA LEU A 16 38.54 -25.64 6.89
C LEU A 16 38.19 -26.06 5.45
N LEU A 17 37.46 -25.22 4.72
CA LEU A 17 37.36 -25.29 3.27
C LEU A 17 37.97 -24.01 2.68
N VAL A 18 39.14 -24.20 2.06
CA VAL A 18 39.86 -23.18 1.30
C VAL A 18 39.03 -22.82 0.07
N SER A 19 38.64 -21.54 -0.04
CA SER A 19 38.04 -20.97 -1.27
C SER A 19 39.15 -20.60 -2.27
N PRO A 20 38.94 -20.74 -3.59
CA PRO A 20 39.87 -20.21 -4.58
C PRO A 20 39.77 -18.67 -4.65
N PRO A 21 40.84 -17.97 -5.04
CA PRO A 21 40.89 -16.51 -4.98
C PRO A 21 40.00 -15.90 -6.07
N GLY A 22 38.89 -15.27 -5.65
CA GLY A 22 38.22 -14.26 -6.45
C GLY A 22 39.14 -13.04 -6.61
N GLY A 23 39.21 -12.51 -7.82
CA GLY A 23 40.06 -11.36 -8.16
C GLY A 23 39.82 -10.15 -7.25
N PRO A 24 40.80 -9.23 -7.15
CA PRO A 24 40.76 -8.12 -6.22
C PRO A 24 39.57 -7.22 -6.52
N SER A 25 38.56 -7.26 -5.64
CA SER A 25 37.70 -6.11 -5.39
C SER A 25 38.62 -4.93 -5.10
N ALA A 26 38.43 -3.81 -5.79
CA ALA A 26 39.03 -2.56 -5.38
C ALA A 26 38.81 -2.38 -3.87
N ALA A 27 39.86 -2.03 -3.13
CA ALA A 27 39.75 -1.77 -1.70
C ALA A 27 38.63 -0.73 -1.49
N PRO A 28 37.65 -0.98 -0.60
CA PRO A 28 36.61 -0.01 -0.34
C PRO A 28 37.27 1.28 0.13
N ALA A 29 36.82 2.42 -0.42
CA ALA A 29 37.13 3.72 0.15
C ALA A 29 36.88 3.68 1.67
N ASP A 30 37.69 4.36 2.47
CA ASP A 30 37.48 4.52 3.91
C ASP A 30 36.13 5.22 4.17
N LEU A 31 35.03 4.47 4.16
CA LEU A 31 33.71 4.98 4.48
C LEU A 31 33.62 5.24 5.99
N PRO A 32 32.94 6.32 6.40
CA PRO A 32 32.70 6.55 7.82
C PRO A 32 31.81 5.43 8.40
N PRO A 33 31.83 5.21 9.73
CA PRO A 33 30.83 4.38 10.38
C PRO A 33 29.40 4.88 10.10
N ILE A 34 28.42 3.98 10.17
CA ILE A 34 27.00 4.33 10.08
C ILE A 34 26.68 5.45 11.08
N GLY A 35 25.96 6.48 10.61
CA GLY A 35 25.59 7.67 11.37
C GLY A 35 26.68 8.74 11.47
N ARG A 36 27.86 8.53 10.87
CA ARG A 36 29.00 9.47 10.95
C ARG A 36 29.29 10.14 9.61
N TRP A 37 29.80 11.36 9.70
CA TRP A 37 30.39 12.12 8.59
C TRP A 37 31.81 11.61 8.32
N ASP A 38 32.25 11.64 7.07
CA ASP A 38 33.59 11.22 6.62
C ASP A 38 34.72 12.19 7.01
N GLY A 39 34.39 13.33 7.62
CA GLY A 39 35.35 14.35 8.03
C GLY A 39 35.89 15.22 6.89
N LYS A 40 35.44 15.00 5.64
CA LYS A 40 36.02 15.62 4.44
C LYS A 40 34.97 16.24 3.51
N THR A 41 33.85 15.55 3.27
CA THR A 41 32.82 16.00 2.33
C THR A 41 31.99 17.12 2.94
N ALA A 42 32.16 18.35 2.46
CA ALA A 42 31.45 19.50 3.04
C ALA A 42 29.93 19.42 2.80
N SER A 43 29.51 18.96 1.62
CA SER A 43 28.11 18.78 1.25
C SER A 43 27.97 17.82 0.06
N ALA A 44 26.81 17.16 -0.08
CA ALA A 44 26.47 16.34 -1.24
C ALA A 44 24.99 16.48 -1.60
N ALA A 45 24.72 16.65 -2.89
CA ALA A 45 23.35 16.67 -3.42
C ALA A 45 22.78 15.25 -3.51
N LEU A 46 21.46 15.14 -3.47
CA LEU A 46 20.77 13.92 -3.85
C LEU A 46 20.97 13.70 -5.37
N ASP A 47 21.50 12.53 -5.75
CA ASP A 47 21.95 12.27 -7.13
C ASP A 47 20.80 12.03 -8.12
N ARG A 48 19.59 11.77 -7.62
CA ARG A 48 18.38 11.48 -8.41
C ARG A 48 17.25 12.44 -8.02
N PRO A 49 16.20 12.59 -8.85
CA PRO A 49 14.99 13.31 -8.45
C PRO A 49 14.48 12.84 -7.08
N TYR A 50 13.87 13.75 -6.32
CA TYR A 50 13.30 13.39 -5.02
C TYR A 50 12.14 12.39 -5.20
N GLU A 51 11.19 12.72 -6.07
CA GLU A 51 10.16 11.83 -6.62
C GLU A 51 10.77 11.03 -7.78
N ASP A 52 11.10 9.76 -7.54
CA ASP A 52 11.79 8.91 -8.52
C ASP A 52 10.99 7.62 -8.72
N PRO A 53 10.25 7.47 -9.85
CA PRO A 53 9.49 6.25 -10.14
C PRO A 53 10.33 4.96 -10.18
N VAL A 54 11.66 5.04 -10.31
CA VAL A 54 12.54 3.86 -10.17
C VAL A 54 12.52 3.30 -8.74
N GLN A 55 12.16 4.12 -7.75
CA GLN A 55 11.99 3.72 -6.35
C GLN A 55 10.71 2.90 -6.12
N ASP A 56 9.82 2.78 -7.12
CA ASP A 56 8.56 2.03 -7.02
C ASP A 56 8.75 0.64 -6.38
N PRO A 57 7.68 0.10 -5.75
CA PRO A 57 7.69 -1.25 -5.19
C PRO A 57 8.26 -2.26 -6.20
N PRO A 58 9.26 -3.08 -5.80
CA PRO A 58 9.77 -4.13 -6.68
C PRO A 58 8.64 -5.11 -7.05
N PRO A 59 8.79 -5.97 -8.07
CA PRO A 59 7.78 -6.98 -8.39
C PRO A 59 7.34 -7.77 -7.16
N PHE A 60 6.09 -8.25 -7.16
CA PHE A 60 5.59 -9.04 -6.04
C PHE A 60 6.49 -10.27 -5.81
N GLY A 61 6.75 -10.65 -4.56
CA GLY A 61 7.55 -11.83 -4.23
C GLY A 61 9.07 -11.64 -4.24
N ILE A 62 9.59 -10.46 -4.63
CA ILE A 62 11.01 -10.10 -4.47
C ILE A 62 11.17 -8.83 -3.63
N VAL A 63 12.37 -8.62 -3.07
CA VAL A 63 12.71 -7.50 -2.18
C VAL A 63 13.86 -6.67 -2.76
N SER A 64 14.01 -5.43 -2.31
CA SER A 64 15.13 -4.55 -2.64
C SER A 64 15.61 -3.82 -1.39
N TYR A 65 16.93 -3.80 -1.16
CA TYR A 65 17.53 -2.96 -0.11
C TYR A 65 17.64 -1.49 -0.49
N PHE A 66 17.57 -1.18 -1.79
CA PHE A 66 17.87 0.15 -2.32
C PHE A 66 16.64 0.92 -2.79
N ASN A 67 15.54 0.23 -3.10
CA ASN A 67 14.26 0.87 -3.41
C ASN A 67 13.57 1.28 -2.12
N HIS A 68 13.19 2.55 -2.06
CA HIS A 68 12.37 3.15 -1.03
C HIS A 68 11.02 3.55 -1.66
N PRO A 69 10.04 2.64 -1.79
CA PRO A 69 8.77 2.86 -2.49
C PRO A 69 8.02 4.15 -2.16
N TRP A 70 8.11 4.61 -0.92
CA TRP A 70 7.55 5.90 -0.48
C TRP A 70 8.18 7.14 -1.17
N ARG A 71 9.29 6.97 -1.90
CA ARG A 71 9.90 7.99 -2.77
C ARG A 71 9.53 7.84 -4.25
N GLY A 72 8.72 6.84 -4.61
CA GLY A 72 8.21 6.67 -5.98
C GLY A 72 7.32 7.83 -6.42
N ALA A 73 6.62 8.45 -5.46
CA ALA A 73 5.78 9.62 -5.62
C ALA A 73 5.75 10.42 -4.31
N MET A 74 5.42 11.71 -4.36
CA MET A 74 5.20 12.53 -3.16
C MET A 74 3.91 13.31 -3.30
N ASP A 75 2.89 13.02 -2.51
CA ASP A 75 1.65 13.79 -2.54
C ASP A 75 1.80 15.17 -1.89
N THR A 76 0.80 16.04 -2.10
CA THR A 76 0.57 17.20 -1.23
C THR A 76 -0.87 17.11 -0.82
N TRP A 77 -1.11 16.81 0.45
CA TRP A 77 -2.44 16.52 0.94
C TRP A 77 -3.17 17.79 1.39
N PRO A 78 -4.50 17.87 1.24
CA PRO A 78 -5.26 18.88 1.96
C PRO A 78 -5.20 18.56 3.46
N ALA A 79 -5.27 19.59 4.29
CA ALA A 79 -5.25 19.41 5.74
C ALA A 79 -6.36 18.47 6.28
N SER A 80 -7.49 18.36 5.56
CA SER A 80 -8.58 17.44 5.89
C SER A 80 -8.18 15.96 5.87
N HIS A 81 -7.16 15.60 5.08
CA HIS A 81 -6.65 14.22 5.02
C HIS A 81 -6.07 13.76 6.36
N TRP A 82 -5.51 14.68 7.16
CA TRP A 82 -5.05 14.38 8.51
C TRP A 82 -6.18 14.30 9.52
N THR A 83 -7.14 15.24 9.46
CA THR A 83 -8.21 15.32 10.47
C THR A 83 -9.14 14.12 10.43
N ASP A 84 -9.19 13.40 9.29
CA ASP A 84 -9.98 12.18 9.09
C ASP A 84 -9.15 10.89 9.24
N PHE A 85 -7.90 10.98 9.71
CA PHE A 85 -6.94 9.85 9.74
C PHE A 85 -6.65 9.28 11.14
N VAL A 86 -6.49 10.15 12.15
CA VAL A 86 -5.89 9.78 13.44
C VAL A 86 -6.84 8.91 14.30
N GLY A 87 -6.47 7.66 14.54
CA GLY A 87 -7.19 6.71 15.38
C GLY A 87 -6.31 5.96 16.39
N ALA A 88 -6.92 5.45 17.47
CA ALA A 88 -6.28 4.60 18.48
C ALA A 88 -7.31 3.70 19.18
N SER A 89 -6.96 2.48 19.57
CA SER A 89 -7.88 1.60 20.29
C SER A 89 -7.93 1.92 21.79
N PHE A 90 -9.13 1.93 22.37
CA PHE A 90 -9.36 2.19 23.79
C PHE A 90 -9.83 0.90 24.48
N THR A 91 -8.91 0.00 24.85
CA THR A 91 -9.28 -1.25 25.54
C THR A 91 -9.35 -1.04 27.05
N LEU A 92 -10.34 -0.26 27.52
CA LEU A 92 -10.51 0.11 28.93
C LEU A 92 -11.91 -0.31 29.41
N ASN A 93 -11.97 -1.10 30.49
CA ASN A 93 -13.24 -1.52 31.11
C ASN A 93 -13.75 -0.53 32.16
N ASP A 94 -12.86 0.29 32.74
CA ASP A 94 -13.23 1.33 33.70
C ASP A 94 -13.72 2.59 32.97
N HIS A 95 -14.96 3.00 33.20
CA HIS A 95 -15.56 4.12 32.48
C HIS A 95 -15.00 5.50 32.87
N ALA A 96 -14.43 5.66 34.08
CA ALA A 96 -13.82 6.92 34.47
C ALA A 96 -12.47 7.10 33.75
N ARG A 97 -11.64 6.06 33.72
CA ARG A 97 -10.42 6.02 32.91
C ARG A 97 -10.73 6.16 31.44
N LEU A 98 -11.74 5.45 30.92
CA LEU A 98 -12.13 5.53 29.51
C LEU A 98 -12.52 6.97 29.13
N ARG A 99 -13.30 7.67 29.96
CA ARG A 99 -13.69 9.06 29.73
C ARG A 99 -12.47 9.99 29.68
N ALA A 100 -11.58 9.88 30.67
CA ALA A 100 -10.35 10.68 30.72
C ALA A 100 -9.44 10.41 29.51
N VAL A 101 -9.19 9.15 29.17
CA VAL A 101 -8.36 8.80 28.01
C VAL A 101 -9.01 9.26 26.70
N THR A 102 -10.33 9.12 26.55
CA THR A 102 -11.05 9.59 25.36
C THR A 102 -10.94 11.12 25.24
N GLN A 103 -11.12 11.85 26.34
CA GLN A 103 -10.91 13.31 26.38
C GLN A 103 -9.48 13.68 25.96
N LEU A 104 -8.46 13.09 26.60
CA LEU A 104 -7.06 13.37 26.31
C LEU A 104 -6.72 13.13 24.84
N LEU A 105 -7.10 11.96 24.31
CA LEU A 105 -6.73 11.57 22.94
C LEU A 105 -7.51 12.37 21.89
N THR A 106 -8.75 12.77 22.16
CA THR A 106 -9.51 13.66 21.27
C THR A 106 -8.97 15.09 21.26
N GLU A 107 -8.44 15.59 22.39
CA GLU A 107 -7.67 16.84 22.44
C GLU A 107 -6.44 16.77 21.51
N CYS A 108 -5.79 15.60 21.45
CA CYS A 108 -4.66 15.33 20.56
C CYS A 108 -5.05 15.17 19.08
N GLY A 109 -6.34 15.02 18.76
CA GLY A 109 -6.83 14.87 17.38
C GLY A 109 -7.33 13.48 17.02
N VAL A 110 -7.31 12.51 17.94
CA VAL A 110 -7.90 11.18 17.71
C VAL A 110 -9.41 11.32 17.48
N ARG A 111 -9.92 10.70 16.42
CA ARG A 111 -11.35 10.68 16.06
C ARG A 111 -11.92 9.27 15.90
N PHE A 112 -11.06 8.27 15.82
CA PHE A 112 -11.47 6.89 15.62
C PHE A 112 -10.95 5.98 16.72
N THR A 113 -11.76 5.00 17.08
CA THR A 113 -11.35 3.90 17.94
C THR A 113 -11.81 2.57 17.37
N ARG A 114 -11.20 1.47 17.79
CA ARG A 114 -11.55 0.13 17.36
C ARG A 114 -12.10 -0.66 18.54
N VAL A 115 -13.24 -1.31 18.34
CA VAL A 115 -13.98 -2.00 19.40
C VAL A 115 -14.35 -3.40 18.93
N GLU A 116 -13.97 -4.42 19.70
CA GLU A 116 -14.43 -5.79 19.49
C GLU A 116 -15.57 -6.12 20.44
N ILE A 117 -16.70 -6.57 19.87
CA ILE A 117 -17.75 -7.30 20.60
C ILE A 117 -17.90 -8.63 19.89
N GLY A 118 -17.10 -9.63 20.26
CA GLY A 118 -17.03 -10.91 19.57
C GLY A 118 -18.38 -11.65 19.56
N TRP A 119 -18.58 -12.54 18.58
CA TRP A 119 -19.83 -13.28 18.43
C TRP A 119 -20.17 -14.14 19.67
N GLY A 120 -19.15 -14.68 20.34
CA GLY A 120 -19.30 -15.39 21.60
C GLY A 120 -19.85 -14.58 22.78
N SER A 121 -19.91 -13.24 22.68
CA SER A 121 -20.49 -12.38 23.69
C SER A 121 -22.04 -12.36 23.68
N LEU A 122 -22.66 -12.93 22.65
CA LEU A 122 -24.11 -13.01 22.54
C LEU A 122 -24.66 -14.19 23.34
N GLY A 123 -25.88 -14.03 23.86
CA GLY A 123 -26.66 -15.09 24.48
C GLY A 123 -27.24 -16.07 23.47
N TRP A 124 -27.88 -17.12 23.98
CA TRP A 124 -28.52 -18.15 23.15
C TRP A 124 -29.71 -17.62 22.33
N ASP A 125 -30.20 -16.42 22.62
CA ASP A 125 -31.20 -15.67 21.86
C ASP A 125 -30.60 -14.85 20.70
N ASP A 126 -29.28 -14.95 20.47
CA ASP A 126 -28.52 -14.11 19.53
C ASP A 126 -28.58 -12.61 19.85
N ASP A 127 -28.66 -12.24 21.13
CA ASP A 127 -28.61 -10.85 21.58
C ASP A 127 -27.59 -10.67 22.71
N LEU A 128 -27.16 -9.42 22.93
CA LEU A 128 -26.27 -9.10 24.05
C LEU A 128 -27.03 -9.22 25.38
N PRO A 129 -26.45 -9.88 26.40
CA PRO A 129 -27.02 -9.89 27.74
C PRO A 129 -27.24 -8.47 28.29
N ALA A 130 -28.24 -8.30 29.17
CA ALA A 130 -28.63 -6.98 29.67
C ALA A 130 -27.47 -6.20 30.31
N GLY A 131 -26.62 -6.87 31.12
CA GLY A 131 -25.44 -6.25 31.73
C GLY A 131 -24.38 -5.82 30.71
N ALA A 132 -24.16 -6.61 29.66
CA ALA A 132 -23.27 -6.25 28.56
C ALA A 132 -23.80 -5.02 27.79
N LYS A 133 -25.11 -4.98 27.52
CA LYS A 133 -25.75 -3.79 26.92
C LYS A 133 -25.58 -2.55 27.79
N GLU A 134 -25.73 -2.66 29.10
CA GLU A 134 -25.53 -1.53 30.01
C GLU A 134 -24.09 -1.01 29.97
N HIS A 135 -23.10 -1.91 30.05
CA HIS A 135 -21.69 -1.56 29.92
C HIS A 135 -21.41 -0.83 28.60
N TRP A 136 -21.76 -1.43 27.47
CA TRP A 136 -21.47 -0.84 26.16
C TRP A 136 -22.24 0.46 25.88
N ARG A 137 -23.46 0.64 26.41
CA ARG A 137 -24.16 1.94 26.33
C ARG A 137 -23.36 3.05 27.00
N LYS A 138 -22.75 2.78 28.16
CA LYS A 138 -21.90 3.76 28.87
C LYS A 138 -20.63 4.06 28.08
N THR A 139 -19.98 3.03 27.54
CA THR A 139 -18.83 3.18 26.63
C THR A 139 -19.16 4.04 25.41
N PHE A 140 -20.25 3.73 24.69
CA PHE A 140 -20.65 4.50 23.50
C PHE A 140 -21.14 5.90 23.83
N ALA A 141 -21.73 6.13 25.01
CA ALA A 141 -22.06 7.48 25.47
C ALA A 141 -20.81 8.35 25.61
N ILE A 142 -19.71 7.80 26.13
CA ILE A 142 -18.41 8.50 26.22
C ILE A 142 -17.86 8.80 24.82
N PHE A 143 -17.93 7.85 23.88
CA PHE A 143 -17.48 8.10 22.51
C PHE A 143 -18.31 9.19 21.83
N LYS A 144 -19.63 9.17 22.01
CA LYS A 144 -20.53 10.20 21.50
C LYS A 144 -20.24 11.57 22.10
N GLU A 145 -20.00 11.65 23.40
CA GLU A 145 -19.65 12.88 24.13
C GLU A 145 -18.41 13.56 23.54
N HIS A 146 -17.42 12.78 23.12
CA HIS A 146 -16.15 13.30 22.57
C HIS A 146 -16.05 13.21 21.04
N GLY A 147 -17.13 12.87 20.34
CA GLY A 147 -17.14 12.79 18.87
C GLY A 147 -16.22 11.73 18.28
N VAL A 148 -16.03 10.61 18.98
CA VAL A 148 -15.24 9.46 18.50
C VAL A 148 -16.14 8.49 17.74
N ARG A 149 -15.76 8.16 16.50
CA ARG A 149 -16.43 7.15 15.67
C ARG A 149 -15.75 5.78 15.84
N PRO A 150 -16.44 4.77 16.39
CA PRO A 150 -15.86 3.44 16.49
C PRO A 150 -15.91 2.69 15.15
N VAL A 151 -14.88 1.89 14.88
CA VAL A 151 -14.97 0.74 13.98
C VAL A 151 -15.23 -0.51 14.81
N MET A 152 -16.33 -1.20 14.51
CA MET A 152 -16.71 -2.42 15.18
C MET A 152 -16.07 -3.60 14.47
N LEU A 153 -15.20 -4.31 15.19
CA LEU A 153 -14.62 -5.56 14.73
C LEU A 153 -15.64 -6.69 14.93
N LEU A 154 -16.06 -7.30 13.83
CA LEU A 154 -16.86 -8.52 13.85
C LEU A 154 -15.92 -9.74 13.81
N ASN A 155 -15.98 -10.59 14.83
CA ASN A 155 -15.02 -11.68 15.03
C ASN A 155 -15.66 -12.92 15.68
N ALA A 156 -15.12 -14.10 15.37
CA ALA A 156 -15.53 -15.40 15.93
C ALA A 156 -14.32 -16.19 16.45
N HIS A 157 -13.61 -15.61 17.42
CA HIS A 157 -12.39 -16.19 17.99
C HIS A 157 -12.61 -17.63 18.49
N HIS A 158 -11.79 -18.62 18.08
CA HIS A 158 -11.98 -20.06 18.38
C HIS A 158 -12.06 -20.45 19.88
N GLY A 159 -11.69 -19.53 20.77
CA GLY A 159 -11.78 -19.71 22.22
C GLY A 159 -13.20 -19.48 22.74
N MET A 160 -13.99 -18.66 22.04
CA MET A 160 -15.39 -18.37 22.30
C MET A 160 -16.05 -17.86 21.01
N PRO A 161 -16.27 -18.73 20.01
CA PRO A 161 -16.51 -18.29 18.63
C PRO A 161 -17.95 -17.90 18.35
N CYS A 162 -18.90 -18.35 19.16
CA CYS A 162 -20.32 -18.03 19.03
C CYS A 162 -21.02 -18.28 20.39
N PRO A 163 -22.33 -17.98 20.53
CA PRO A 163 -23.08 -18.25 21.74
C PRO A 163 -22.90 -19.70 22.22
N HIS A 164 -22.70 -19.87 23.52
CA HIS A 164 -22.41 -21.17 24.11
C HIS A 164 -23.14 -21.36 25.45
N LYS A 165 -23.17 -22.62 25.91
CA LYS A 165 -23.60 -23.02 27.26
C LYS A 165 -22.52 -23.85 27.92
N ASP A 166 -22.36 -23.63 29.22
CA ASP A 166 -21.55 -24.49 30.08
C ASP A 166 -22.30 -25.80 30.34
N VAL A 167 -21.67 -26.91 29.98
CA VAL A 167 -22.19 -28.25 30.23
C VAL A 167 -21.21 -28.99 31.14
N HIS A 168 -21.62 -29.25 32.37
CA HIS A 168 -20.79 -29.98 33.33
C HIS A 168 -21.10 -31.48 33.25
N VAL A 169 -20.06 -32.28 33.04
CA VAL A 169 -20.15 -33.75 32.99
C VAL A 169 -19.23 -34.38 34.02
N ASP A 170 -19.52 -35.61 34.42
CA ASP A 170 -18.63 -36.42 35.25
C ASP A 170 -17.90 -37.43 34.36
N ILE A 171 -16.58 -37.28 34.26
CA ILE A 171 -15.69 -38.25 33.60
C ILE A 171 -15.34 -39.33 34.64
N LEU A 172 -15.68 -40.59 34.34
CA LEU A 172 -15.55 -41.69 35.29
C LEU A 172 -14.12 -42.21 35.44
N GLU A 173 -13.33 -42.17 34.36
CA GLU A 173 -11.94 -42.63 34.36
C GLU A 173 -11.04 -41.65 33.61
N PRO A 174 -9.76 -41.49 34.01
CA PRO A 174 -8.84 -40.61 33.30
C PRO A 174 -8.62 -41.10 31.86
N ALA A 175 -8.59 -40.17 30.90
CA ALA A 175 -8.27 -40.43 29.50
C ALA A 175 -6.89 -39.86 29.15
N LYS A 176 -6.16 -40.55 28.28
CA LYS A 176 -4.81 -40.21 27.86
C LYS A 176 -4.78 -39.40 26.58
N LYS A 177 -3.76 -38.56 26.44
CA LYS A 177 -3.41 -37.95 25.15
C LYS A 177 -3.37 -39.04 24.07
N GLY A 178 -4.07 -38.82 22.97
CA GLY A 178 -4.20 -39.78 21.87
C GLY A 178 -5.50 -40.60 21.91
N ASP A 179 -6.20 -40.68 23.05
CA ASP A 179 -7.47 -41.40 23.13
C ASP A 179 -8.54 -40.72 22.27
N ARG A 180 -9.46 -41.53 21.74
CA ARG A 180 -10.60 -41.07 20.92
C ARG A 180 -11.95 -41.22 21.61
N THR A 181 -11.95 -41.56 22.89
CA THR A 181 -13.16 -41.77 23.68
C THR A 181 -12.99 -41.20 25.08
N LEU A 182 -14.11 -40.76 25.68
CA LEU A 182 -14.21 -40.43 27.11
C LEU A 182 -15.31 -41.28 27.74
N ARG A 183 -15.08 -41.75 28.97
CA ARG A 183 -16.11 -42.43 29.75
C ARG A 183 -16.87 -41.44 30.62
N LEU A 184 -18.06 -41.05 30.19
CA LEU A 184 -18.94 -40.17 30.95
C LEU A 184 -19.86 -41.01 31.86
N LYS A 185 -20.43 -40.37 32.88
CA LYS A 185 -21.47 -41.00 33.72
C LYS A 185 -22.67 -41.46 32.87
N PRO A 186 -23.14 -42.71 33.00
CA PRO A 186 -24.34 -43.18 32.30
C PRO A 186 -25.54 -42.26 32.52
N GLY A 187 -26.33 -42.03 31.46
CA GLY A 187 -27.46 -41.10 31.47
C GLY A 187 -27.09 -39.63 31.21
N THR A 188 -25.81 -39.32 31.01
CA THR A 188 -25.40 -37.99 30.49
C THR A 188 -26.08 -37.73 29.14
N THR A 189 -26.63 -36.53 28.97
CA THR A 189 -27.26 -36.11 27.70
C THR A 189 -26.50 -34.92 27.14
N LEU A 190 -26.04 -35.03 25.89
CA LEU A 190 -25.28 -34.00 25.18
C LEU A 190 -25.85 -33.77 23.78
N ARG A 191 -25.71 -32.55 23.24
CA ARG A 191 -25.97 -32.28 21.81
C ARG A 191 -24.73 -32.70 21.01
N VAL A 192 -24.76 -33.93 20.51
CA VAL A 192 -23.71 -34.49 19.66
C VAL A 192 -23.44 -33.58 18.45
N GLY A 193 -22.16 -33.38 18.12
CA GLY A 193 -21.71 -32.47 17.07
C GLY A 193 -21.60 -31.00 17.48
N PHE A 194 -22.13 -30.62 18.65
CA PHE A 194 -22.13 -29.24 19.17
C PHE A 194 -21.50 -29.12 20.56
N THR A 195 -21.26 -30.24 21.25
CA THR A 195 -20.63 -30.26 22.57
C THR A 195 -19.22 -30.82 22.52
N GLY A 196 -18.27 -30.19 23.21
CA GLY A 196 -16.87 -30.66 23.27
C GLY A 196 -16.07 -30.07 24.43
N LEU A 197 -14.83 -30.55 24.56
CA LEU A 197 -13.90 -30.12 25.61
C LEU A 197 -13.46 -28.66 25.44
N VAL A 198 -13.04 -28.02 26.53
CA VAL A 198 -12.64 -26.62 26.57
C VAL A 198 -11.18 -26.50 26.98
N ASN A 199 -10.38 -25.85 26.14
CA ASN A 199 -8.99 -25.49 26.42
C ASN A 199 -8.08 -26.68 26.84
N VAL A 200 -8.36 -27.88 26.32
CA VAL A 200 -7.52 -29.06 26.57
C VAL A 200 -6.38 -29.06 25.57
N GLY A 201 -5.15 -28.82 26.03
CA GLY A 201 -3.92 -28.87 25.22
C GLY A 201 -3.81 -27.83 24.09
N THR A 202 -4.86 -27.05 23.85
CA THR A 202 -4.98 -26.02 22.82
C THR A 202 -5.89 -24.90 23.35
N TYR A 203 -5.79 -23.67 22.85
CA TYR A 203 -6.68 -22.57 23.24
C TYR A 203 -8.02 -22.60 22.47
N LYS A 204 -8.65 -23.76 22.33
CA LYS A 204 -9.90 -23.96 21.57
C LYS A 204 -11.04 -24.37 22.48
N THR A 205 -12.23 -23.85 22.22
CA THR A 205 -13.46 -24.40 22.79
C THR A 205 -14.06 -25.47 21.89
N MET A 206 -14.90 -26.34 22.44
CA MET A 206 -15.56 -27.45 21.73
C MET A 206 -14.55 -28.34 20.97
N CYS A 207 -13.38 -28.64 21.56
CA CYS A 207 -12.32 -29.40 20.91
C CYS A 207 -11.59 -30.36 21.87
N PRO A 208 -11.56 -31.69 21.59
CA PRO A 208 -12.31 -32.41 20.55
C PRO A 208 -13.84 -32.34 20.73
N ILE A 209 -14.58 -32.55 19.63
CA ILE A 209 -16.06 -32.56 19.59
C ILE A 209 -16.56 -33.97 19.94
N VAL A 210 -17.64 -34.09 20.71
CA VAL A 210 -18.35 -35.36 20.89
C VAL A 210 -19.20 -35.66 19.66
N THR A 211 -18.86 -36.69 18.90
CA THR A 211 -19.50 -37.09 17.63
C THR A 211 -20.50 -38.24 17.78
N ARG A 212 -20.46 -38.95 18.92
CA ARG A 212 -21.44 -39.97 19.30
C ARG A 212 -21.42 -40.16 20.81
N LEU A 213 -22.55 -40.50 21.40
CA LEU A 213 -22.65 -40.89 22.82
C LEU A 213 -23.43 -42.20 22.92
N ASP A 214 -22.77 -43.23 23.43
CA ASP A 214 -23.37 -44.55 23.63
C ASP A 214 -24.14 -44.58 24.97
N ALA A 215 -25.11 -45.48 25.10
CA ALA A 215 -26.00 -45.57 26.28
C ALA A 215 -25.25 -45.82 27.60
N ASP A 216 -24.06 -46.42 27.52
CA ASP A 216 -23.21 -46.72 28.66
C ASP A 216 -22.31 -45.55 29.09
N GLY A 217 -22.44 -44.40 28.43
CA GLY A 217 -21.68 -43.19 28.72
C GLY A 217 -20.39 -43.04 27.90
N THR A 218 -20.10 -43.93 26.94
CA THR A 218 -18.94 -43.76 26.04
C THR A 218 -19.19 -42.62 25.05
N ALA A 219 -18.46 -41.52 25.21
CA ALA A 219 -18.44 -40.40 24.26
C ALA A 219 -17.31 -40.60 23.24
N HIS A 220 -17.64 -40.58 21.95
CA HIS A 220 -16.68 -40.68 20.84
C HIS A 220 -16.25 -39.29 20.40
N LEU A 221 -14.95 -39.11 20.16
CA LEU A 221 -14.36 -37.82 19.85
C LEU A 221 -14.05 -37.65 18.36
N SER A 222 -14.20 -36.42 17.85
CA SER A 222 -13.91 -36.06 16.46
C SER A 222 -12.42 -36.13 16.09
N MET A 223 -11.54 -36.10 17.08
CA MET A 223 -10.09 -36.22 16.93
C MET A 223 -9.47 -36.77 18.23
N PRO A 224 -8.22 -37.29 18.19
CA PRO A 224 -7.51 -37.72 19.39
C PRO A 224 -7.38 -36.60 20.43
N LEU A 225 -7.39 -36.96 21.73
CA LEU A 225 -7.15 -36.00 22.80
C LEU A 225 -5.76 -35.35 22.66
N PRO A 226 -5.65 -34.01 22.66
CA PRO A 226 -4.37 -33.32 22.54
C PRO A 226 -3.54 -33.35 23.84
N ALA A 227 -4.19 -33.61 24.98
CA ALA A 227 -3.59 -33.74 26.30
C ALA A 227 -4.41 -34.71 27.18
N ASP A 228 -3.80 -35.21 28.25
CA ASP A 228 -4.48 -36.04 29.26
C ASP A 228 -5.68 -35.30 29.89
N VAL A 229 -6.77 -36.01 30.13
CA VAL A 229 -7.98 -35.52 30.80
C VAL A 229 -8.19 -36.33 32.08
N LYS A 230 -8.35 -35.65 33.22
CA LYS A 230 -8.53 -36.29 34.51
C LYS A 230 -9.97 -36.78 34.68
N ALA A 231 -10.15 -37.82 35.49
CA ALA A 231 -11.48 -38.18 36.00
C ALA A 231 -12.04 -37.06 36.91
N GLY A 232 -13.36 -37.02 37.03
CA GLY A 232 -14.10 -36.06 37.83
C GLY A 232 -14.93 -35.08 37.00
N ARG A 233 -15.47 -34.08 37.70
CA ARG A 233 -16.30 -33.04 37.10
C ARG A 233 -15.49 -32.22 36.10
N THR A 234 -15.96 -32.18 34.86
CA THR A 234 -15.29 -31.51 33.74
C THR A 234 -16.26 -30.59 33.04
N LEU A 235 -15.78 -29.40 32.65
CA LEU A 235 -16.54 -28.45 31.84
C LEU A 235 -16.38 -28.79 30.35
N LEU A 236 -17.52 -28.92 29.67
CA LEU A 236 -17.66 -28.89 28.23
C LEU A 236 -18.39 -27.60 27.84
N HIS A 237 -18.19 -27.14 26.61
CA HIS A 237 -19.05 -26.12 26.00
C HIS A 237 -19.95 -26.78 24.97
N GLU A 238 -21.25 -26.46 25.02
CA GLU A 238 -22.18 -26.63 23.90
C GLU A 238 -22.24 -25.32 23.11
N LEU A 239 -21.80 -25.33 21.87
CA LEU A 239 -21.93 -24.19 20.97
C LEU A 239 -23.31 -24.19 20.31
N LYS A 240 -23.86 -22.99 20.06
CA LYS A 240 -25.12 -22.86 19.32
C LYS A 240 -24.94 -23.21 17.84
N TYR A 241 -23.79 -22.85 17.26
CA TYR A 241 -23.44 -23.05 15.86
C TYR A 241 -22.16 -23.88 15.73
N GLN A 242 -22.06 -24.69 14.66
CA GLN A 242 -20.82 -25.40 14.33
C GLN A 242 -19.80 -24.47 13.63
N PRO A 243 -18.50 -24.82 13.66
CA PRO A 243 -17.50 -24.16 12.82
C PRO A 243 -17.90 -24.15 11.34
N PHE A 244 -17.43 -23.16 10.59
CA PHE A 244 -17.75 -23.02 9.17
C PHE A 244 -17.26 -24.25 8.38
N GLN A 245 -18.06 -24.66 7.39
CA GLN A 245 -17.89 -25.93 6.69
C GLN A 245 -18.56 -25.96 5.31
N GLY A 246 -18.31 -27.03 4.54
CA GLY A 246 -19.00 -27.26 3.26
C GLY A 246 -20.47 -27.66 3.44
N VAL A 247 -21.26 -27.48 2.40
CA VAL A 247 -22.73 -27.67 2.42
C VAL A 247 -23.15 -29.11 2.12
N THR A 248 -22.25 -29.92 1.57
CA THR A 248 -22.50 -31.33 1.22
C THR A 248 -21.21 -32.13 1.37
N LEU A 249 -21.29 -33.29 2.02
CA LEU A 249 -20.17 -34.23 2.15
C LEU A 249 -19.87 -34.93 0.83
N LYS A 250 -18.67 -35.51 0.69
CA LYS A 250 -18.26 -36.24 -0.51
C LYS A 250 -19.16 -37.42 -0.87
N ASP A 251 -19.86 -37.99 0.12
CA ASP A 251 -20.84 -39.07 -0.07
C ASP A 251 -22.25 -38.58 -0.47
N GLY A 252 -22.44 -37.27 -0.65
CA GLY A 252 -23.70 -36.65 -1.01
C GLY A 252 -24.58 -36.24 0.18
N THR A 253 -24.14 -36.49 1.43
CA THR A 253 -24.92 -36.11 2.61
C THR A 253 -24.99 -34.58 2.76
N PRO A 254 -26.20 -33.97 2.83
CA PRO A 254 -26.35 -32.54 3.09
C PRO A 254 -25.86 -32.16 4.49
N VAL A 255 -25.30 -30.95 4.62
CA VAL A 255 -24.81 -30.39 5.89
C VAL A 255 -25.57 -29.09 6.18
N PRO A 256 -26.80 -29.15 6.74
CA PRO A 256 -27.62 -27.98 6.99
C PRO A 256 -26.97 -26.98 7.95
N GLU A 257 -26.11 -27.45 8.85
CA GLU A 257 -25.38 -26.65 9.83
C GLU A 257 -24.47 -25.60 9.16
N ALA A 258 -24.00 -25.86 7.93
CA ALA A 258 -23.22 -24.87 7.17
C ALA A 258 -24.02 -23.57 6.92
N ARG A 259 -25.31 -23.70 6.58
CA ARG A 259 -26.20 -22.54 6.41
C ARG A 259 -26.60 -21.95 7.76
N GLU A 260 -26.83 -22.79 8.77
CA GLU A 260 -27.17 -22.34 10.12
C GLU A 260 -26.10 -21.39 10.68
N SER A 261 -24.81 -21.71 10.53
CA SER A 261 -23.71 -20.87 11.00
C SER A 261 -23.63 -19.52 10.28
N VAL A 262 -23.90 -19.48 8.96
CA VAL A 262 -23.92 -18.21 8.20
C VAL A 262 -25.11 -17.34 8.60
N GLU A 263 -26.29 -17.91 8.82
CA GLU A 263 -27.45 -17.17 9.32
C GLU A 263 -27.25 -16.69 10.76
N GLY A 264 -26.56 -17.49 11.59
CA GLY A 264 -26.11 -17.07 12.91
C GLY A 264 -25.17 -15.86 12.86
N TRP A 265 -24.21 -15.86 11.93
CA TRP A 265 -23.32 -14.73 11.71
C TRP A 265 -24.08 -13.45 11.31
N LYS A 266 -25.07 -13.56 10.40
CA LYS A 266 -25.93 -12.43 10.03
C LYS A 266 -26.70 -11.87 11.22
N ARG A 267 -27.29 -12.74 12.05
CA ARG A 267 -27.98 -12.33 13.29
C ARG A 267 -27.05 -11.57 14.23
N TYR A 268 -25.84 -12.06 14.40
CA TYR A 268 -24.80 -11.39 15.18
C TYR A 268 -24.46 -10.00 14.63
N ALA A 269 -24.14 -9.90 13.34
CA ALA A 269 -23.81 -8.64 12.70
C ALA A 269 -24.95 -7.61 12.83
N LEU A 270 -26.21 -8.03 12.63
CA LEU A 270 -27.38 -7.17 12.84
C LEU A 270 -27.57 -6.77 14.31
N ALA A 271 -27.37 -7.68 15.26
CA ALA A 271 -27.51 -7.40 16.68
C ALA A 271 -26.52 -6.32 17.13
N ILE A 272 -25.25 -6.45 16.73
CA ILE A 272 -24.23 -5.43 16.99
C ILE A 272 -24.57 -4.13 16.28
N GLY A 273 -24.83 -4.16 14.96
CA GLY A 273 -25.11 -2.95 14.19
C GLY A 273 -26.31 -2.16 14.73
N ARG A 274 -27.42 -2.84 15.04
CA ARG A 274 -28.63 -2.21 15.62
C ARG A 274 -28.36 -1.61 16.98
N PHE A 275 -27.63 -2.33 17.84
CA PHE A 275 -27.30 -1.86 19.18
C PHE A 275 -26.39 -0.62 19.14
N VAL A 276 -25.35 -0.64 18.31
CA VAL A 276 -24.42 0.50 18.17
C VAL A 276 -25.13 1.70 17.54
N ARG A 277 -25.93 1.51 16.48
CA ARG A 277 -26.76 2.57 15.89
C ARG A 277 -27.69 3.20 16.92
N ALA A 278 -28.33 2.40 17.77
CA ALA A 278 -29.22 2.93 18.82
C ALA A 278 -28.49 3.82 19.83
N CYS A 279 -27.17 3.65 20.00
CA CYS A 279 -26.35 4.47 20.89
C CYS A 279 -25.80 5.73 20.18
N LEU A 280 -25.27 5.56 18.97
CA LEU A 280 -24.45 6.57 18.29
C LEU A 280 -25.13 7.24 17.09
N GLY A 281 -26.09 6.58 16.46
CA GLY A 281 -26.63 6.97 15.17
C GLY A 281 -27.46 8.25 15.17
N THR A 282 -27.53 8.84 13.97
CA THR A 282 -28.42 9.91 13.57
C THR A 282 -29.33 9.41 12.44
N GLU A 283 -30.16 10.28 11.86
CA GLU A 283 -30.98 9.94 10.70
C GLU A 283 -30.13 9.64 9.45
N THR A 284 -29.00 10.34 9.29
CA THR A 284 -28.18 10.30 8.08
C THR A 284 -26.90 9.47 8.20
N ASP A 285 -26.54 9.04 9.41
CA ASP A 285 -25.32 8.25 9.68
C ASP A 285 -25.56 7.33 10.89
N ALA A 286 -25.25 6.05 10.76
CA ALA A 286 -25.36 5.09 11.85
C ALA A 286 -24.33 5.31 12.98
N GLY A 287 -23.28 6.11 12.73
CA GLY A 287 -22.31 6.56 13.73
C GLY A 287 -21.13 5.61 13.96
N PHE A 288 -20.97 4.56 13.16
CA PHE A 288 -19.89 3.57 13.27
C PHE A 288 -19.53 2.95 11.91
N ASP A 289 -18.38 2.30 11.85
CA ASP A 289 -17.94 1.49 10.71
C ASP A 289 -17.74 0.02 11.11
N ILE A 290 -17.56 -0.89 10.15
CA ILE A 290 -17.36 -2.32 10.38
C ILE A 290 -16.03 -2.79 9.79
N GLU A 291 -15.29 -3.58 10.56
CA GLU A 291 -14.19 -4.41 10.06
C GLU A 291 -14.57 -5.89 10.17
N VAL A 292 -14.46 -6.64 9.07
CA VAL A 292 -14.76 -8.08 9.07
C VAL A 292 -13.49 -8.91 9.17
N TRP A 293 -13.42 -9.55 10.33
CA TRP A 293 -12.39 -10.42 10.88
C TRP A 293 -11.12 -9.73 11.38
N ASN A 294 -10.58 -10.23 12.50
CA ASN A 294 -9.38 -9.66 13.10
C ASN A 294 -8.10 -10.10 12.37
N GLU A 295 -7.80 -11.39 12.47
CA GLU A 295 -6.51 -11.96 12.09
C GLU A 295 -6.65 -13.43 11.68
N LEU A 296 -5.99 -13.89 10.61
CA LEU A 296 -6.10 -15.27 10.13
C LEU A 296 -5.13 -16.25 10.82
N THR A 297 -3.97 -15.77 11.29
CA THR A 297 -2.96 -16.61 11.98
C THR A 297 -3.28 -16.83 13.45
N PHE A 298 -4.25 -16.10 14.00
CA PHE A 298 -4.65 -16.20 15.40
C PHE A 298 -6.19 -16.27 15.51
N GLY A 299 -6.70 -17.10 16.43
CA GLY A 299 -8.14 -17.16 16.72
C GLY A 299 -9.06 -17.70 15.62
N SER A 300 -8.53 -18.19 14.49
CA SER A 300 -9.30 -18.44 13.26
C SER A 300 -9.72 -19.87 12.99
N ASP A 301 -9.50 -20.80 13.93
CA ASP A 301 -9.83 -22.22 13.69
C ASP A 301 -11.33 -22.44 13.44
N PHE A 302 -12.20 -21.58 13.96
CA PHE A 302 -13.65 -21.69 13.76
C PHE A 302 -14.09 -21.46 12.31
N LEU A 303 -13.22 -20.89 11.46
CA LEU A 303 -13.44 -20.73 10.01
C LEU A 303 -13.40 -22.06 9.24
N ASP A 304 -12.92 -23.14 9.84
CA ASP A 304 -12.83 -24.45 9.19
C ASP A 304 -13.04 -25.59 10.19
N ILE A 305 -14.16 -26.31 10.07
CA ILE A 305 -14.46 -27.47 10.93
C ILE A 305 -13.40 -28.57 10.85
N ASN A 306 -12.62 -28.66 9.77
CA ASN A 306 -11.52 -29.61 9.68
C ASN A 306 -10.34 -29.29 10.63
N ARG A 307 -10.38 -28.16 11.34
CA ARG A 307 -9.51 -27.87 12.50
C ARG A 307 -9.96 -28.57 13.79
N TYR A 308 -11.09 -29.25 13.75
CA TYR A 308 -11.70 -29.99 14.86
C TYR A 308 -11.88 -31.49 14.59
N TYR A 309 -11.52 -31.98 13.39
CA TYR A 309 -11.70 -33.37 12.97
C TYR A 309 -10.38 -34.00 12.53
N GLU A 310 -10.15 -35.23 13.00
CA GLU A 310 -9.09 -36.12 12.51
C GLU A 310 -9.65 -37.55 12.41
N PRO A 311 -9.73 -38.16 11.21
CA PRO A 311 -9.38 -37.58 9.91
C PRO A 311 -10.30 -36.42 9.51
N LYS A 312 -9.80 -35.55 8.63
CA LYS A 312 -10.57 -34.42 8.09
C LYS A 312 -11.82 -34.91 7.35
N ARG A 313 -12.92 -34.17 7.45
CA ARG A 313 -14.14 -34.37 6.66
C ARG A 313 -13.89 -33.91 5.22
N ALA A 314 -14.36 -34.70 4.27
CA ALA A 314 -14.31 -34.37 2.84
C ALA A 314 -15.66 -33.81 2.38
N TYR A 315 -15.64 -32.63 1.78
CA TYR A 315 -16.83 -31.96 1.25
C TYR A 315 -16.82 -32.00 -0.28
N ALA A 316 -18.00 -32.20 -0.88
CA ALA A 316 -18.20 -32.08 -2.32
C ALA A 316 -18.34 -30.61 -2.74
N GLU A 317 -18.98 -29.79 -1.89
CA GLU A 317 -19.32 -28.40 -2.19
C GLU A 317 -19.02 -27.48 -0.99
N PRO A 318 -18.28 -26.37 -1.19
CA PRO A 318 -18.20 -25.32 -0.18
C PRO A 318 -19.50 -24.52 -0.10
N PHE A 319 -19.70 -23.76 0.97
CA PHE A 319 -20.67 -22.66 0.95
C PHE A 319 -20.27 -21.65 -0.14
N SER A 320 -21.22 -21.13 -0.91
CA SER A 320 -20.98 -20.11 -1.95
C SER A 320 -21.98 -18.97 -1.79
N TYR A 321 -21.48 -17.75 -1.92
CA TYR A 321 -22.29 -16.54 -1.93
C TYR A 321 -22.04 -15.78 -3.23
N ARG A 322 -23.12 -15.49 -3.94
CA ARG A 322 -23.08 -14.92 -5.30
C ARG A 322 -23.93 -13.68 -5.39
N LYS A 323 -23.47 -12.70 -6.15
CA LYS A 323 -24.20 -11.48 -6.48
C LYS A 323 -23.90 -11.10 -7.91
N THR A 324 -24.94 -10.75 -8.65
CA THR A 324 -24.81 -10.08 -9.94
C THR A 324 -25.35 -8.67 -9.77
N ARG A 325 -24.50 -7.66 -10.01
CA ARG A 325 -24.95 -6.26 -10.02
C ARG A 325 -25.31 -5.83 -11.43
N ALA A 326 -26.32 -4.98 -11.55
CA ALA A 326 -26.66 -4.36 -12.82
C ALA A 326 -25.56 -3.34 -13.20
N TRP A 327 -25.16 -3.34 -14.47
CA TRP A 327 -24.30 -2.28 -14.97
C TRP A 327 -25.08 -0.96 -15.03
N THR A 328 -24.46 0.14 -14.62
CA THR A 328 -24.98 1.50 -14.73
C THR A 328 -23.87 2.46 -15.15
N PRO A 329 -24.18 3.67 -15.64
CA PRO A 329 -23.17 4.69 -15.93
C PRO A 329 -22.38 5.20 -14.71
N ALA A 330 -22.73 4.79 -13.47
CA ALA A 330 -21.88 5.04 -12.30
C ALA A 330 -20.70 4.04 -12.21
N LEU A 331 -20.69 3.01 -13.06
CA LEU A 331 -19.66 1.98 -13.14
C LEU A 331 -18.90 2.13 -14.45
N ARG A 332 -17.61 1.81 -14.42
CA ARG A 332 -16.78 1.71 -15.62
C ARG A 332 -17.34 0.64 -16.58
N PRO A 333 -17.11 0.77 -17.89
CA PRO A 333 -17.48 -0.25 -18.87
C PRO A 333 -16.87 -1.63 -18.58
N ASP A 334 -15.69 -1.67 -17.97
CA ASP A 334 -14.95 -2.89 -17.60
C ASP A 334 -15.19 -3.34 -16.14
N ALA A 335 -16.23 -2.81 -15.49
CA ALA A 335 -16.61 -3.20 -14.14
C ALA A 335 -16.97 -4.69 -14.06
N ARG A 336 -16.50 -5.37 -13.01
CA ARG A 336 -16.97 -6.74 -12.71
C ARG A 336 -18.46 -6.67 -12.37
N LEU A 337 -19.27 -7.54 -12.96
CA LEU A 337 -20.70 -7.60 -12.71
C LEU A 337 -21.10 -8.81 -11.87
N ASP A 338 -20.37 -9.91 -12.02
CA ASP A 338 -20.61 -11.16 -11.30
C ASP A 338 -19.58 -11.39 -10.21
N PHE A 339 -20.08 -11.61 -9.02
CA PHE A 339 -19.32 -11.77 -7.79
C PHE A 339 -19.62 -13.13 -7.20
N GLU A 340 -18.57 -13.84 -6.81
CA GLU A 340 -18.66 -15.10 -6.09
C GLU A 340 -17.49 -15.18 -5.11
N ASP A 341 -17.81 -15.57 -3.88
CA ASP A 341 -16.86 -15.99 -2.86
C ASP A 341 -17.36 -17.29 -2.22
N THR A 342 -16.43 -18.10 -1.74
CA THR A 342 -16.72 -19.46 -1.25
C THR A 342 -16.06 -19.75 0.09
N GLY A 343 -16.61 -20.75 0.78
CA GLY A 343 -16.20 -21.12 2.13
C GLY A 343 -16.41 -19.97 3.11
N TRP A 344 -15.45 -19.78 4.01
CA TRP A 344 -15.49 -18.71 4.99
C TRP A 344 -15.20 -17.31 4.42
N HIS A 345 -14.63 -17.19 3.21
CA HIS A 345 -14.45 -15.89 2.56
C HIS A 345 -15.78 -15.18 2.29
N ALA A 346 -16.87 -15.95 2.13
CA ALA A 346 -18.21 -15.42 1.91
C ALA A 346 -18.75 -14.57 3.08
N LEU A 347 -18.14 -14.62 4.27
CA LEU A 347 -18.58 -13.83 5.43
C LEU A 347 -18.46 -12.32 5.22
N LEU A 348 -17.41 -11.87 4.53
CA LEU A 348 -17.24 -10.46 4.19
C LEU A 348 -18.35 -10.00 3.23
N PRO A 349 -18.54 -10.61 2.04
CA PRO A 349 -19.66 -10.33 1.14
C PRO A 349 -21.04 -10.31 1.80
N VAL A 350 -21.33 -11.33 2.62
CA VAL A 350 -22.60 -11.42 3.36
C VAL A 350 -22.78 -10.21 4.27
N THR A 351 -21.72 -9.76 4.93
CA THR A 351 -21.75 -8.59 5.83
C THR A 351 -21.87 -7.29 5.03
N VAL A 352 -21.15 -7.14 3.93
CA VAL A 352 -21.22 -5.96 3.06
C VAL A 352 -22.64 -5.74 2.56
N ASP A 353 -23.27 -6.76 1.98
CA ASP A 353 -24.64 -6.64 1.47
C ASP A 353 -25.65 -6.39 2.59
N LEU A 354 -25.44 -6.97 3.77
CA LEU A 354 -26.30 -6.76 4.94
C LEU A 354 -26.31 -5.31 5.41
N PHE A 355 -25.15 -4.65 5.48
CA PHE A 355 -25.05 -3.25 5.92
C PHE A 355 -25.39 -2.24 4.82
N ASN A 356 -25.22 -2.60 3.55
CA ASN A 356 -25.58 -1.75 2.42
C ASN A 356 -27.08 -1.81 2.07
N ASP A 357 -27.80 -2.85 2.51
CA ASP A 357 -29.26 -2.93 2.33
C ASP A 357 -29.97 -1.84 3.15
N PRO A 358 -30.62 -0.85 2.50
CA PRO A 358 -31.33 0.23 3.20
C PRO A 358 -32.42 -0.28 4.14
N ALA A 359 -32.98 -1.48 3.90
CA ALA A 359 -33.99 -2.08 4.76
C ALA A 359 -33.46 -2.41 6.17
N ASN A 360 -32.14 -2.58 6.31
CA ASN A 360 -31.50 -2.79 7.61
C ASN A 360 -31.18 -1.48 8.35
N GLY A 361 -31.24 -0.34 7.66
CA GLY A 361 -31.17 0.99 8.26
C GLY A 361 -29.79 1.36 8.79
N PHE A 362 -28.73 1.19 7.99
CA PHE A 362 -27.35 1.52 8.36
C PHE A 362 -26.72 2.57 7.43
N PRO A 363 -27.33 3.77 7.30
CA PRO A 363 -26.78 4.80 6.42
C PRO A 363 -25.36 5.19 6.87
N GLY A 364 -24.46 5.40 5.91
CA GLY A 364 -23.10 5.88 6.18
C GLY A 364 -22.13 4.88 6.82
N VAL A 365 -22.53 3.62 7.05
CA VAL A 365 -21.61 2.58 7.55
C VAL A 365 -20.65 2.16 6.44
N LYS A 366 -19.35 2.19 6.72
CA LYS A 366 -18.33 1.62 5.84
C LYS A 366 -17.95 0.24 6.33
N VAL A 367 -18.01 -0.76 5.44
CA VAL A 367 -17.56 -2.13 5.71
C VAL A 367 -16.22 -2.37 5.03
N VAL A 368 -15.20 -2.75 5.81
CA VAL A 368 -13.87 -3.09 5.30
C VAL A 368 -13.51 -4.55 5.58
N SER A 369 -12.65 -5.10 4.71
CA SER A 369 -12.06 -6.42 4.89
C SER A 369 -10.94 -6.36 5.93
N GLY A 370 -11.08 -7.07 7.05
CA GLY A 370 -9.96 -7.36 7.97
C GLY A 370 -9.26 -8.69 7.66
N PHE A 371 -9.87 -9.58 6.87
CA PHE A 371 -9.17 -10.76 6.32
C PHE A 371 -7.88 -10.40 5.56
N SER A 372 -7.83 -9.21 4.96
CA SER A 372 -6.65 -8.69 4.26
C SER A 372 -5.48 -8.35 5.17
N ASN A 373 -5.63 -8.40 6.50
CA ASN A 373 -4.59 -8.01 7.45
C ASN A 373 -3.30 -8.83 7.33
N GLN A 374 -3.37 -10.07 6.83
CA GLN A 374 -2.24 -11.00 6.90
C GLN A 374 -1.90 -11.74 5.63
N TRP A 375 -2.58 -11.42 4.54
CA TRP A 375 -2.24 -11.99 3.26
C TRP A 375 -2.23 -10.90 2.18
N PRO A 376 -1.20 -10.89 1.34
CA PRO A 376 -0.94 -9.72 0.50
C PRO A 376 -1.89 -9.59 -0.69
N TRP A 377 -2.68 -10.61 -1.00
CA TRP A 377 -3.33 -10.78 -2.31
C TRP A 377 -4.51 -9.84 -2.57
N ASN A 378 -5.20 -9.40 -1.51
CA ASN A 378 -6.35 -8.52 -1.65
C ASN A 378 -5.89 -7.10 -1.99
N SER A 379 -6.63 -6.43 -2.88
CA SER A 379 -6.40 -5.05 -3.29
C SER A 379 -7.73 -4.37 -3.65
N GLY A 380 -7.68 -3.08 -4.04
CA GLY A 380 -8.86 -2.34 -4.52
C GLY A 380 -9.57 -3.01 -5.70
N ALA A 381 -8.84 -3.72 -6.56
CA ALA A 381 -9.40 -4.47 -7.70
C ALA A 381 -10.14 -5.76 -7.29
N SER A 382 -9.96 -6.24 -6.06
CA SER A 382 -10.59 -7.47 -5.55
C SER A 382 -11.84 -7.23 -4.69
N ARG A 383 -12.24 -5.96 -4.50
CA ARG A 383 -13.36 -5.60 -3.62
C ARG A 383 -14.68 -6.25 -4.05
N TRP A 384 -15.46 -6.65 -3.06
CA TRP A 384 -16.87 -6.98 -3.25
C TRP A 384 -17.66 -5.72 -3.59
N ASP A 385 -18.78 -5.88 -4.30
CA ASP A 385 -19.66 -4.77 -4.66
C ASP A 385 -20.22 -4.08 -3.40
N GLY A 386 -19.95 -2.78 -3.26
CA GLY A 386 -20.32 -1.98 -2.09
C GLY A 386 -19.38 -2.09 -0.89
N GLN A 387 -18.27 -2.83 -0.98
CA GLN A 387 -17.22 -2.83 0.03
C GLN A 387 -16.47 -1.49 0.01
N ALA A 388 -16.31 -0.85 1.17
CA ALA A 388 -15.66 0.45 1.24
C ALA A 388 -14.13 0.36 1.03
N GLY A 389 -13.49 -0.65 1.62
CA GLY A 389 -12.04 -0.74 1.59
C GLY A 389 -11.46 -1.99 2.23
N ILE A 390 -10.17 -1.96 2.50
CA ILE A 390 -9.42 -3.04 3.13
C ILE A 390 -8.62 -2.54 4.33
N SER A 391 -8.43 -3.40 5.31
CA SER A 391 -7.57 -3.20 6.46
C SER A 391 -6.28 -4.00 6.31
N ARG A 392 -5.16 -3.47 6.80
CA ARG A 392 -3.83 -4.11 6.81
C ARG A 392 -3.17 -3.95 8.19
N HIS A 393 -2.86 -5.03 8.90
CA HIS A 393 -2.11 -4.95 10.17
C HIS A 393 -0.79 -5.73 10.03
N TYR A 394 0.17 -5.17 9.29
CA TYR A 394 1.48 -5.77 9.19
C TYR A 394 2.18 -5.69 10.54
N TYR A 395 2.10 -6.76 11.35
CA TYR A 395 3.05 -6.93 12.46
C TYR A 395 4.43 -6.85 11.85
N THR A 396 5.16 -5.82 12.25
CA THR A 396 6.28 -5.39 11.42
C THR A 396 7.42 -6.39 11.50
N SER A 397 7.50 -7.25 12.53
CA SER A 397 8.67 -8.10 12.85
C SER A 397 10.00 -7.33 12.71
N SER A 398 9.92 -6.00 12.68
CA SER A 398 10.97 -5.06 12.31
C SER A 398 11.70 -4.60 13.55
N ALA A 399 11.35 -5.15 14.71
CA ALA A 399 11.88 -4.76 15.98
C ALA A 399 13.28 -5.39 16.12
N GLY A 400 14.31 -4.66 15.68
CA GLY A 400 15.71 -5.04 15.84
C GLY A 400 16.25 -6.08 14.85
N ALA A 401 15.77 -6.08 13.61
CA ALA A 401 16.25 -6.99 12.57
C ALA A 401 17.63 -6.57 12.04
N ASP A 402 18.65 -7.41 12.15
CA ASP A 402 19.98 -7.16 11.61
C ASP A 402 20.15 -7.84 10.23
N PHE A 403 20.49 -7.05 9.22
CA PHE A 403 20.76 -7.54 7.87
C PHE A 403 22.25 -7.64 7.61
N SER A 404 22.63 -8.72 6.95
CA SER A 404 23.99 -8.96 6.46
C SER A 404 23.98 -10.04 5.38
N PRO A 405 25.10 -10.29 4.68
CA PRO A 405 25.24 -11.47 3.83
C PRO A 405 24.90 -12.78 4.55
N GLU A 406 25.06 -12.81 5.87
CA GLU A 406 24.73 -13.97 6.68
C GLU A 406 23.24 -14.08 7.00
N THR A 407 22.58 -12.94 7.23
CA THR A 407 21.16 -12.79 7.59
C THR A 407 20.44 -11.88 6.57
N PRO A 408 20.19 -12.35 5.34
CA PRO A 408 19.40 -11.57 4.39
C PRO A 408 17.95 -11.40 4.84
N VAL A 409 17.29 -10.38 4.31
CA VAL A 409 15.84 -10.17 4.48
C VAL A 409 14.99 -11.19 3.72
N THR A 410 15.56 -11.86 2.70
CA THR A 410 14.88 -12.92 1.96
C THR A 410 14.75 -14.19 2.81
N THR A 411 13.72 -15.00 2.53
CA THR A 411 13.49 -16.27 3.26
C THR A 411 14.63 -17.27 3.09
N THR A 412 15.38 -17.20 1.98
CA THR A 412 16.55 -18.04 1.71
C THR A 412 17.63 -17.25 0.98
N ARG A 413 18.89 -17.70 1.10
CA ARG A 413 20.04 -17.12 0.37
C ARG A 413 20.01 -17.39 -1.15
N ALA A 414 19.16 -18.31 -1.62
CA ALA A 414 18.98 -18.63 -3.03
C ALA A 414 17.97 -17.70 -3.73
N HIS A 415 17.38 -16.75 -3.00
CA HIS A 415 16.41 -15.80 -3.51
C HIS A 415 17.12 -14.50 -3.90
N ALA A 416 16.95 -14.07 -5.16
CA ALA A 416 17.43 -12.80 -5.67
C ALA A 416 16.86 -11.60 -4.89
N THR A 417 17.55 -10.48 -5.02
CA THR A 417 17.07 -9.15 -4.62
C THR A 417 16.99 -8.26 -5.87
N VAL A 418 16.35 -7.10 -5.78
CA VAL A 418 16.38 -6.07 -6.82
C VAL A 418 17.37 -4.98 -6.42
N ASP A 419 18.27 -4.63 -7.34
CA ASP A 419 19.27 -3.58 -7.16
C ASP A 419 18.69 -2.16 -7.35
N ALA A 420 19.50 -1.12 -7.17
CA ALA A 420 19.06 0.28 -7.28
C ALA A 420 18.74 0.74 -8.72
N LEU A 421 18.96 -0.11 -9.72
CA LEU A 421 18.62 0.10 -11.13
C LEU A 421 17.39 -0.71 -11.55
N GLY A 422 16.79 -1.48 -10.63
CA GLY A 422 15.64 -2.33 -10.90
C GLY A 422 16.00 -3.70 -11.49
N ALA A 423 17.28 -4.06 -11.57
CA ALA A 423 17.71 -5.36 -12.07
C ALA A 423 17.76 -6.42 -10.96
N LEU A 424 17.60 -7.69 -11.35
CA LEU A 424 17.82 -8.82 -10.45
C LEU A 424 19.29 -8.87 -10.06
N ASP A 425 19.55 -8.90 -8.76
CA ASP A 425 20.88 -9.06 -8.20
C ASP A 425 21.17 -10.54 -7.87
N GLY A 426 22.38 -10.97 -8.18
CA GLY A 426 22.85 -12.35 -8.04
C GLY A 426 23.02 -13.09 -9.36
N THR A 427 23.80 -14.18 -9.31
CA THR A 427 24.08 -15.03 -10.46
C THR A 427 23.00 -16.09 -10.59
N ARG A 428 22.25 -16.08 -11.70
CA ARG A 428 21.26 -17.12 -11.99
C ARG A 428 21.94 -18.48 -12.24
N PRO A 429 21.56 -19.57 -11.55
CA PRO A 429 22.13 -20.88 -11.80
C PRO A 429 21.62 -21.45 -13.14
N PRO A 430 22.41 -22.30 -13.84
CA PRO A 430 22.03 -22.85 -15.14
C PRO A 430 20.70 -23.64 -15.13
N ASP A 431 20.35 -24.23 -13.99
CA ASP A 431 19.16 -25.07 -13.76
C ASP A 431 18.03 -24.36 -13.00
N ALA A 432 18.06 -23.02 -12.92
CA ALA A 432 17.02 -22.22 -12.27
C ALA A 432 15.62 -22.52 -12.82
N LYS A 433 14.75 -23.06 -11.96
CA LYS A 433 13.33 -23.32 -12.26
C LYS A 433 12.48 -22.07 -12.16
N GLU A 434 12.87 -21.17 -11.26
CA GLU A 434 12.16 -19.92 -10.99
C GLU A 434 12.99 -18.72 -11.43
N TRP A 435 12.32 -17.64 -11.82
CA TRP A 435 12.98 -16.44 -12.36
C TRP A 435 13.79 -15.68 -11.31
N TRP A 436 13.45 -15.82 -10.03
CA TRP A 436 14.10 -15.17 -8.89
C TRP A 436 15.22 -16.02 -8.25
N GLN A 437 15.49 -17.22 -8.77
CA GLN A 437 16.53 -18.10 -8.21
C GLN A 437 17.94 -17.64 -8.59
N ILE A 438 18.82 -17.60 -7.59
CA ILE A 438 20.24 -17.28 -7.73
C ILE A 438 21.11 -18.32 -7.02
N VAL A 439 22.40 -18.37 -7.38
CA VAL A 439 23.42 -19.09 -6.61
C VAL A 439 23.45 -18.49 -5.19
N PRO A 440 23.34 -19.30 -4.12
CA PRO A 440 23.28 -18.78 -2.76
C PRO A 440 24.43 -17.83 -2.42
N GLY A 441 24.10 -16.60 -1.99
CA GLY A 441 25.08 -15.58 -1.61
C GLY A 441 25.77 -14.86 -2.78
N SER A 442 25.30 -15.03 -4.02
CA SER A 442 25.84 -14.31 -5.18
C SER A 442 25.31 -12.89 -5.36
N ASN A 443 24.24 -12.51 -4.67
CA ASN A 443 23.73 -11.14 -4.61
C ASN A 443 24.45 -10.30 -3.55
N PHE A 444 24.38 -8.97 -3.68
CA PHE A 444 24.90 -8.08 -2.67
C PHE A 444 23.86 -7.84 -1.56
N ILE A 445 24.29 -7.99 -0.30
CA ILE A 445 23.45 -7.72 0.88
C ILE A 445 24.19 -6.72 1.78
N PRO A 446 23.64 -5.49 1.97
CA PRO A 446 24.26 -4.50 2.85
C PRO A 446 24.18 -4.93 4.33
N ARG A 447 25.08 -4.39 5.15
CA ARG A 447 25.07 -4.57 6.61
C ARG A 447 24.42 -3.38 7.30
N PHE A 448 23.27 -3.57 7.95
CA PHE A 448 22.57 -2.53 8.71
C PHE A 448 21.48 -3.13 9.62
N ARG A 449 20.93 -2.32 10.54
CA ARG A 449 19.78 -2.69 11.36
C ARG A 449 18.48 -2.05 10.84
N ALA A 450 17.50 -2.90 10.58
CA ALA A 450 16.06 -2.68 10.52
C ALA A 450 15.39 -2.45 11.87
N SER A 451 15.08 -1.23 12.31
CA SER A 451 14.28 -0.96 13.52
C SER A 451 13.53 0.36 13.46
N LEU A 452 12.39 0.37 12.76
CA LEU A 452 11.62 1.56 12.48
C LEU A 452 10.13 1.26 12.21
N PRO A 453 9.22 2.21 12.48
CA PRO A 453 7.79 2.04 12.20
C PRO A 453 7.43 2.08 10.71
N GLU A 454 8.21 2.78 9.88
CA GLU A 454 7.97 2.91 8.45
C GLU A 454 8.35 1.66 7.63
N TRP A 455 8.76 0.57 8.31
CA TRP A 455 9.27 -0.67 7.70
C TRP A 455 8.41 -1.18 6.53
N CYS A 456 7.08 -1.14 6.65
CA CYS A 456 6.16 -1.63 5.62
C CYS A 456 6.14 -0.80 4.33
N HIS A 457 6.78 0.38 4.32
CA HIS A 457 6.91 1.23 3.14
C HIS A 457 8.24 1.05 2.40
N PHE A 458 9.17 0.24 2.93
CA PHE A 458 10.43 -0.07 2.26
C PHE A 458 10.28 -1.28 1.33
N GLY A 459 11.16 -1.35 0.32
CA GLY A 459 11.28 -2.52 -0.57
C GLY A 459 11.82 -3.77 0.13
N TRP A 460 12.13 -3.71 1.43
CA TRP A 460 12.72 -4.79 2.22
C TRP A 460 11.79 -5.98 2.44
N LYS A 461 10.49 -5.82 2.21
CA LYS A 461 9.50 -6.91 2.33
C LYS A 461 8.70 -7.06 1.05
N THR A 462 8.40 -8.31 0.71
CA THR A 462 7.57 -8.68 -0.45
C THR A 462 6.16 -8.08 -0.33
N GLU A 463 5.57 -8.16 0.86
CA GLU A 463 4.28 -7.58 1.22
C GLU A 463 4.43 -6.13 1.76
N CYS A 464 5.01 -5.22 0.96
CA CYS A 464 5.09 -3.81 1.34
C CYS A 464 3.74 -3.09 1.10
N ILE A 465 3.30 -2.27 2.07
CA ILE A 465 2.03 -1.54 1.99
C ILE A 465 2.09 -0.43 0.93
N ALA A 466 3.27 0.11 0.65
CA ALA A 466 3.45 1.12 -0.40
C ALA A 466 2.97 0.64 -1.79
N ARG A 467 2.94 -0.68 -2.02
CA ARG A 467 2.36 -1.27 -3.24
C ARG A 467 0.87 -0.97 -3.41
N ASP A 468 0.13 -0.95 -2.31
CA ASP A 468 -1.29 -0.63 -2.27
C ASP A 468 -1.53 0.90 -2.34
N LEU A 469 -0.54 1.70 -1.95
CA LEU A 469 -0.68 3.14 -1.73
C LEU A 469 -0.07 4.02 -2.83
N VAL A 470 0.81 3.48 -3.68
CA VAL A 470 1.36 4.18 -4.84
C VAL A 470 0.20 4.68 -5.73
N PRO A 471 0.26 5.91 -6.28
CA PRO A 471 -0.80 6.47 -7.13
C PRO A 471 -0.82 5.82 -8.53
N ASP A 472 -1.04 4.51 -8.59
CA ASP A 472 -1.12 3.70 -9.81
C ASP A 472 -2.49 3.00 -9.90
N SER A 473 -3.02 2.88 -11.10
CA SER A 473 -4.19 2.05 -11.46
C SER A 473 -3.96 1.21 -12.71
N ARG A 474 -2.83 1.39 -13.42
CA ARG A 474 -2.48 0.71 -14.69
C ARG A 474 -2.49 -0.81 -14.56
N ARG A 475 -2.40 -1.31 -13.33
CA ARG A 475 -2.33 -2.72 -13.03
C ARG A 475 -3.65 -3.34 -12.56
N ALA A 476 -4.75 -2.60 -12.50
CA ALA A 476 -6.07 -3.12 -12.13
C ALA A 476 -6.52 -4.32 -13.00
N HIS A 477 -6.07 -4.34 -14.26
CA HIS A 477 -6.38 -5.38 -15.26
C HIS A 477 -5.19 -6.30 -15.58
N ALA A 478 -4.07 -6.18 -14.87
CA ALA A 478 -2.89 -7.00 -15.15
C ALA A 478 -3.22 -8.50 -14.93
N ALA A 479 -2.71 -9.34 -15.83
CA ALA A 479 -2.90 -10.78 -15.75
C ALA A 479 -2.20 -11.33 -14.49
N GLY A 480 -2.96 -12.07 -13.67
CA GLY A 480 -2.48 -12.64 -12.41
C GLY A 480 -2.58 -11.70 -11.20
N PHE A 481 -2.33 -12.26 -10.01
CA PHE A 481 -2.45 -11.55 -8.74
C PHE A 481 -1.34 -10.51 -8.51
N MET A 482 -0.21 -10.62 -9.24
CA MET A 482 0.99 -9.80 -9.00
C MET A 482 0.85 -8.35 -9.49
N GLY A 483 -0.16 -8.09 -10.32
CA GLY A 483 -0.39 -6.78 -10.90
C GLY A 483 -1.34 -5.90 -10.10
N ARG A 484 -2.40 -6.41 -9.49
CA ARG A 484 -3.64 -5.67 -9.19
C ARG A 484 -3.61 -4.64 -8.04
N TYR A 485 -2.50 -3.94 -7.80
CA TYR A 485 -2.30 -3.05 -6.67
C TYR A 485 -2.13 -1.58 -7.09
N GLY A 486 -2.34 -0.68 -6.13
CA GLY A 486 -2.22 0.76 -6.26
C GLY A 486 -3.47 1.48 -5.74
N ARG A 487 -3.29 2.73 -5.32
CA ARG A 487 -4.29 3.52 -4.59
C ARG A 487 -5.60 3.71 -5.36
N PHE A 488 -5.50 3.76 -6.69
CA PHE A 488 -6.62 3.97 -7.60
C PHE A 488 -7.11 2.67 -8.26
N THR A 489 -6.64 1.51 -7.80
CA THR A 489 -7.21 0.24 -8.24
C THR A 489 -8.62 0.07 -7.67
N THR A 490 -9.53 -0.43 -8.50
CA THR A 490 -10.97 -0.54 -8.22
C THR A 490 -11.54 -1.71 -9.00
N ASN A 491 -12.74 -2.16 -8.64
CA ASN A 491 -13.46 -3.21 -9.34
C ASN A 491 -14.48 -2.65 -10.36
N GLY A 492 -14.27 -1.40 -10.77
CA GLY A 492 -15.12 -0.69 -11.73
C GLY A 492 -15.85 0.51 -11.13
N GLU A 493 -15.82 0.69 -9.81
CA GLU A 493 -16.35 1.89 -9.18
C GLU A 493 -15.44 3.10 -9.46
N LEU A 494 -16.02 4.30 -9.62
CA LEU A 494 -15.27 5.55 -9.77
C LEU A 494 -14.84 6.16 -8.42
N GLU A 495 -14.63 5.29 -7.42
CA GLU A 495 -14.21 5.66 -6.06
C GLU A 495 -13.02 4.83 -5.63
N LYS A 496 -12.04 5.48 -4.98
CA LYS A 496 -10.84 4.80 -4.48
C LYS A 496 -11.20 3.76 -3.41
N CYS A 497 -10.43 2.68 -3.36
CA CYS A 497 -10.45 1.77 -2.22
C CYS A 497 -9.93 2.49 -0.98
N LEU A 498 -10.68 2.43 0.13
CA LEU A 498 -10.14 2.92 1.40
C LEU A 498 -9.08 1.94 1.91
N PHE A 499 -7.96 2.46 2.38
CA PHE A 499 -6.89 1.68 2.98
C PHE A 499 -6.72 2.06 4.45
N TRP A 500 -7.07 1.13 5.31
CA TRP A 500 -7.01 1.25 6.76
C TRP A 500 -5.87 0.40 7.31
N GLN A 501 -5.30 0.85 8.42
CA GLN A 501 -4.37 0.04 9.19
C GLN A 501 -4.78 0.10 10.65
N THR A 502 -5.46 -0.94 11.14
CA THR A 502 -5.88 -1.02 12.54
C THR A 502 -4.89 -1.85 13.38
N GLU A 503 -5.04 -1.87 14.71
CA GLU A 503 -4.24 -2.68 15.63
C GLU A 503 -2.71 -2.65 15.42
N VAL A 504 -2.13 -1.50 15.05
CA VAL A 504 -0.68 -1.39 14.79
C VAL A 504 0.01 -0.60 15.90
N ASN A 505 1.19 -1.02 16.33
CA ASN A 505 2.14 -0.12 16.97
C ASN A 505 3.56 -0.70 16.82
N PHE A 506 4.57 0.08 17.17
CA PHE A 506 5.94 -0.36 17.15
C PHE A 506 6.33 -1.03 18.47
N ASP A 507 6.69 -2.32 18.42
CA ASP A 507 7.14 -3.10 19.58
C ASP A 507 8.56 -2.71 20.00
N ARG A 508 8.70 -2.26 21.25
CA ARG A 508 9.97 -1.81 21.84
C ARG A 508 10.60 -2.85 22.77
N ARG A 509 9.96 -3.99 23.01
CA ARG A 509 10.34 -4.91 24.09
C ARG A 509 11.75 -5.45 23.94
N TRP A 510 12.14 -5.83 22.73
CA TRP A 510 13.48 -6.34 22.45
C TRP A 510 14.58 -5.33 22.85
N PHE A 511 14.35 -4.03 22.58
CA PHE A 511 15.30 -2.96 22.89
C PHE A 511 15.36 -2.73 24.39
N ILE A 512 14.20 -2.68 25.04
CA ILE A 512 14.08 -2.52 26.49
C ILE A 512 14.76 -3.69 27.23
N ASP A 513 14.49 -4.94 26.82
CA ASP A 513 15.11 -6.11 27.44
C ASP A 513 16.63 -6.14 27.21
N ARG A 514 17.11 -5.69 26.04
CA ARG A 514 18.55 -5.54 25.78
C ARG A 514 19.19 -4.53 26.73
N VAL A 515 18.62 -3.32 26.84
CA VAL A 515 19.15 -2.25 27.72
C VAL A 515 19.11 -2.69 29.18
N ARG A 516 18.04 -3.35 29.62
CA ARG A 516 17.94 -3.91 30.98
C ARG A 516 19.00 -4.96 31.26
N LYS A 517 19.26 -5.86 30.30
CA LYS A 517 20.31 -6.87 30.43
C LYS A 517 21.70 -6.24 30.52
N GLU A 518 21.96 -5.19 29.73
CA GLU A 518 23.24 -4.47 29.74
C GLU A 518 23.49 -3.70 31.05
N THR A 519 22.44 -3.16 31.66
CA THR A 519 22.55 -2.22 32.79
C THR A 519 22.14 -2.80 34.15
N GLY A 520 21.44 -3.93 34.16
CA GLY A 520 20.80 -4.48 35.37
C GLY A 520 19.54 -3.72 35.82
N ALA A 521 19.01 -2.81 35.00
CA ALA A 521 17.83 -2.01 35.35
C ALA A 521 16.56 -2.87 35.51
N LYS A 522 15.76 -2.52 36.51
CA LYS A 522 14.43 -3.10 36.77
C LYS A 522 13.36 -2.32 35.99
N GLU A 523 12.16 -2.90 35.87
CA GLU A 523 11.03 -2.26 35.18
C GLU A 523 10.47 -1.04 35.92
N ASP A 524 10.89 -0.77 37.15
CA ASP A 524 10.51 0.41 37.92
C ASP A 524 11.62 1.47 37.99
N ASP A 525 12.76 1.28 37.29
CA ASP A 525 13.83 2.29 37.24
C ASP A 525 13.33 3.56 36.52
N PRO A 526 13.31 4.73 37.18
CA PRO A 526 12.82 5.97 36.57
C PRO A 526 13.54 6.36 35.28
N ARG A 527 14.82 5.97 35.13
CA ARG A 527 15.60 6.25 33.91
C ARG A 527 15.13 5.36 32.76
N LEU A 528 14.79 4.10 33.04
CA LEU A 528 14.23 3.20 32.05
C LEU A 528 12.83 3.65 31.61
N ILE A 529 12.01 4.14 32.54
CA ILE A 529 10.70 4.73 32.25
C ILE A 529 10.86 5.93 31.32
N ALA A 530 11.76 6.87 31.66
CA ALA A 530 12.03 8.05 30.82
C ALA A 530 12.52 7.66 29.41
N LEU A 531 13.41 6.66 29.29
CA LEU A 531 13.84 6.12 28.00
C LEU A 531 12.68 5.51 27.20
N ASN A 532 11.81 4.75 27.86
CA ASN A 532 10.64 4.17 27.21
C ASN A 532 9.64 5.23 26.73
N ASP A 533 9.34 6.24 27.55
CA ASP A 533 8.43 7.33 27.17
C ASP A 533 8.97 8.15 26.00
N HIS A 534 10.27 8.43 26.01
CA HIS A 534 10.96 9.15 24.94
C HIS A 534 10.93 8.37 23.63
N THR A 535 11.29 7.08 23.67
CA THR A 535 11.25 6.22 22.48
C THR A 535 9.81 6.03 21.99
N ASN A 536 8.84 5.77 22.86
CA ASN A 536 7.42 5.69 22.49
C ASN A 536 6.95 6.98 21.78
N SER A 537 7.32 8.15 22.32
CA SER A 537 6.99 9.45 21.74
C SER A 537 7.49 9.61 20.30
N LYS A 538 8.75 9.22 20.03
CA LYS A 538 9.35 9.23 18.68
C LYS A 538 8.59 8.34 17.70
N HIS A 539 8.19 7.13 18.13
CA HIS A 539 7.47 6.17 17.28
C HIS A 539 6.03 6.59 16.99
N ILE A 540 5.33 7.21 17.96
CA ILE A 540 3.97 7.74 17.75
C ILE A 540 3.99 8.82 16.66
N LEU A 541 4.91 9.78 16.75
CA LEU A 541 5.04 10.86 15.76
C LEU A 541 5.37 10.32 14.37
N ARG A 542 6.38 9.45 14.28
CA ARG A 542 6.79 8.82 13.02
C ARG A 542 5.64 8.04 12.37
N GLN A 543 4.91 7.23 13.14
CA GLN A 543 3.78 6.47 12.61
C GLN A 543 2.71 7.39 12.04
N TYR A 544 2.15 8.31 12.83
CA TYR A 544 1.02 9.10 12.32
C TYR A 544 1.39 9.94 11.10
N LEU A 545 2.51 10.68 11.14
CA LEU A 545 2.86 11.60 10.05
C LEU A 545 3.23 10.86 8.76
N PHE A 546 4.01 9.78 8.87
CA PHE A 546 4.45 9.04 7.69
C PHE A 546 3.31 8.23 7.07
N HIS A 547 2.57 7.46 7.87
CA HIS A 547 1.45 6.66 7.37
C HIS A 547 0.36 7.51 6.72
N ASN A 548 0.05 8.70 7.28
CA ASN A 548 -0.93 9.59 6.67
C ASN A 548 -0.47 10.09 5.31
N HIS A 549 0.76 10.57 5.22
CA HIS A 549 1.31 11.12 3.99
C HIS A 549 1.41 10.08 2.88
N GLU A 550 1.77 8.84 3.19
CA GLU A 550 1.84 7.79 2.16
C GLU A 550 0.47 7.40 1.60
N GLY A 551 -0.62 7.91 2.17
CA GLY A 551 -1.96 7.83 1.58
C GLY A 551 -2.88 6.82 2.25
N LEU A 552 -2.55 6.35 3.46
CA LEU A 552 -3.53 5.64 4.28
C LEU A 552 -4.67 6.58 4.64
N ASP A 553 -5.90 6.06 4.55
CA ASP A 553 -7.09 6.82 4.91
C ASP A 553 -7.25 6.91 6.42
N ARG A 554 -6.90 5.85 7.15
CA ARG A 554 -6.99 5.79 8.62
C ARG A 554 -5.96 4.84 9.23
N ILE A 555 -5.53 5.16 10.45
CA ILE A 555 -4.71 4.29 11.28
C ILE A 555 -5.32 4.14 12.67
N TRP A 556 -5.25 2.96 13.28
CA TRP A 556 -5.56 2.76 14.70
C TRP A 556 -4.35 2.19 15.40
N LEU A 557 -3.74 3.01 16.26
CA LEU A 557 -2.66 2.51 17.08
C LEU A 557 -3.19 1.50 18.14
N PHE A 558 -2.38 0.47 18.42
CA PHE A 558 -2.77 -0.79 19.08
C PHE A 558 -3.70 -0.63 20.28
N SER A 559 -3.24 -0.07 21.40
CA SER A 559 -4.08 0.15 22.57
C SER A 559 -3.54 1.23 23.51
N ALA A 560 -4.46 2.07 24.01
CA ALA A 560 -4.22 3.03 25.07
C ALA A 560 -3.66 2.38 26.35
N GLU A 561 -4.21 1.24 26.77
CA GLU A 561 -3.77 0.50 27.98
C GLU A 561 -3.29 -0.89 27.59
N PHE A 562 -1.98 -1.09 27.61
CA PHE A 562 -1.31 -2.37 27.39
C PHE A 562 0.06 -2.36 28.07
N ASN A 563 0.90 -3.37 27.84
CA ASN A 563 2.30 -3.33 28.25
C ASN A 563 3.01 -2.14 27.58
N ASP A 564 3.43 -1.18 28.40
CA ASP A 564 4.04 0.09 28.01
C ASP A 564 5.45 -0.06 27.44
N TYR A 565 6.13 -1.18 27.74
CA TYR A 565 7.42 -1.54 27.13
C TYR A 565 7.30 -2.28 25.79
N GLU A 566 6.08 -2.67 25.39
CA GLU A 566 5.79 -3.32 24.11
C GLU A 566 5.12 -2.31 23.17
N ILE A 567 3.79 -2.47 22.99
CA ILE A 567 2.95 -1.76 22.03
C ILE A 567 1.88 -0.87 22.69
N GLY A 568 1.93 -0.71 24.02
CA GLY A 568 1.05 0.23 24.75
C GLY A 568 1.36 1.70 24.42
N LEU A 569 0.32 2.53 24.39
CA LEU A 569 0.41 3.95 24.02
C LEU A 569 0.57 4.90 25.20
N LEU A 570 -0.10 4.63 26.32
CA LEU A 570 0.01 5.41 27.56
C LEU A 570 0.68 4.54 28.65
N PRO A 571 1.62 5.10 29.41
CA PRO A 571 2.43 4.33 30.34
C PRO A 571 1.68 4.02 31.65
N LYS A 572 2.12 3.00 32.39
CA LYS A 572 1.45 2.61 33.66
C LYS A 572 1.41 3.73 34.68
N HIS A 573 2.45 4.57 34.72
CA HIS A 573 2.53 5.68 35.67
C HIS A 573 1.53 6.81 35.36
N PHE A 574 1.10 6.97 34.10
CA PHE A 574 -0.04 7.85 33.75
C PHE A 574 -1.33 7.35 34.40
N TYR A 575 -1.61 6.04 34.30
CA TYR A 575 -2.81 5.45 34.92
C TYR A 575 -2.75 5.50 36.45
N ALA A 576 -1.58 5.32 37.05
CA ALA A 576 -1.39 5.47 38.49
C ALA A 576 -1.72 6.90 38.97
N ALA A 577 -1.26 7.92 38.23
CA ALA A 577 -1.60 9.31 38.52
C ALA A 577 -3.10 9.58 38.32
N LEU A 578 -3.69 9.05 37.24
CA LEU A 578 -5.11 9.18 36.95
C LEU A 578 -5.99 8.55 38.05
N ASP A 579 -5.61 7.38 38.55
CA ASP A 579 -6.30 6.73 39.68
C ASP A 579 -6.20 7.56 40.97
N ALA A 580 -5.02 8.12 41.25
CA ALA A 580 -4.81 9.01 42.40
C ALA A 580 -5.69 10.27 42.30
N ALA A 581 -5.92 10.77 41.08
CA ALA A 581 -6.83 11.85 40.75
C ALA A 581 -8.30 11.41 40.56
N ARG A 582 -8.65 10.15 40.89
CA ARG A 582 -10.01 9.59 40.75
C ARG A 582 -10.61 9.74 39.34
N GLY A 583 -9.78 9.66 38.31
CA GLY A 583 -10.20 9.78 36.92
C GLY A 583 -10.20 11.21 36.35
N GLU A 584 -9.73 12.21 37.10
CA GLU A 584 -9.63 13.60 36.61
C GLU A 584 -8.29 13.86 35.90
N LEU A 585 -8.33 14.51 34.71
CA LEU A 585 -7.14 14.93 33.96
C LEU A 585 -6.55 16.24 34.51
N THR A 586 -6.00 16.20 35.72
CA THR A 586 -5.29 17.33 36.35
C THR A 586 -3.97 17.63 35.64
N ASP A 587 -3.34 18.76 35.96
CA ASP A 587 -2.02 19.12 35.43
C ASP A 587 -0.93 18.07 35.78
N ASP A 588 -1.02 17.47 36.98
CA ASP A 588 -0.14 16.39 37.43
C ASP A 588 -0.31 15.12 36.57
N VAL A 589 -1.55 14.69 36.32
CA VAL A 589 -1.84 13.55 35.43
C VAL A 589 -1.33 13.83 34.01
N ARG A 590 -1.50 15.07 33.52
CA ARG A 590 -1.04 15.47 32.18
C ARG A 590 0.48 15.51 32.06
N ALA A 591 1.22 15.72 33.14
CA ALA A 591 2.68 15.69 33.15
C ALA A 591 3.25 14.28 32.85
N HIS A 592 2.44 13.23 33.04
CA HIS A 592 2.79 11.83 32.76
C HIS A 592 2.40 11.36 31.35
N VAL A 593 1.84 12.23 30.51
CA VAL A 593 1.52 11.89 29.12
C VAL A 593 2.81 11.94 28.28
N PRO A 594 3.15 10.89 27.52
CA PRO A 594 4.31 10.91 26.63
C PRO A 594 4.28 12.10 25.67
N LYS A 595 5.40 12.81 25.54
CA LYS A 595 5.51 14.08 24.77
C LYS A 595 5.06 13.95 23.32
N GLY A 596 5.18 12.77 22.72
CA GLY A 596 4.72 12.51 21.35
C GLY A 596 3.24 12.85 21.15
N TRP A 597 2.39 12.65 22.17
CA TRP A 597 0.98 13.04 22.10
C TRP A 597 0.77 14.55 22.03
N TRP A 598 1.62 15.33 22.68
CA TRP A 598 1.59 16.80 22.58
C TRP A 598 2.04 17.28 21.19
N GLY A 599 3.01 16.60 20.57
CA GLY A 599 3.35 16.84 19.17
C GLY A 599 2.21 16.51 18.20
N VAL A 600 1.51 15.38 18.39
CA VAL A 600 0.30 15.03 17.62
C VAL A 600 -0.81 16.07 17.83
N ARG A 601 -1.00 16.57 19.07
CA ARG A 601 -1.93 17.66 19.38
C ARG A 601 -1.59 18.94 18.65
N TRP A 602 -0.32 19.36 18.68
CA TRP A 602 0.17 20.56 18.01
C TRP A 602 -0.12 20.48 16.51
N PHE A 603 0.27 19.38 15.87
CA PHE A 603 0.08 19.20 14.44
C PHE A 603 -1.40 19.13 14.05
N SER A 604 -2.22 18.44 14.83
CA SER A 604 -3.68 18.40 14.64
C SER A 604 -4.36 19.76 14.85
N ARG A 605 -3.81 20.65 15.67
CA ARG A 605 -4.31 22.03 15.78
C ARG A 605 -3.97 22.84 14.54
N LEU A 606 -2.73 22.75 14.07
CA LEU A 606 -2.28 23.42 12.86
C LEU A 606 -3.13 23.02 11.64
N LEU A 607 -3.36 21.73 11.43
CA LEU A 607 -4.13 21.25 10.27
C LEU A 607 -5.64 21.52 10.37
N ARG A 608 -6.18 21.75 11.58
CA ARG A 608 -7.57 22.20 11.75
C ARG A 608 -7.81 23.63 11.24
N GLU A 609 -6.77 24.42 11.02
CA GLU A 609 -6.86 25.74 10.40
C GLU A 609 -7.08 25.66 8.87
N GLY A 610 -7.11 24.43 8.32
CA GLY A 610 -7.23 24.17 6.90
C GLY A 610 -8.55 24.62 6.27
N GLN A 611 -8.48 25.11 5.05
CA GLN A 611 -9.64 25.36 4.18
C GLN A 611 -9.94 24.12 3.33
N PRO A 612 -11.19 23.89 2.91
CA PRO A 612 -11.52 22.84 1.94
C PRO A 612 -10.79 23.06 0.61
N LEU A 613 -9.82 22.20 0.31
CA LEU A 613 -9.02 22.22 -0.90
C LEU A 613 -9.19 20.89 -1.65
N PRO A 614 -10.15 20.80 -2.59
CA PRO A 614 -10.38 19.55 -3.35
C PRO A 614 -9.18 19.20 -4.25
N ALA A 615 -8.38 20.19 -4.62
CA ALA A 615 -7.14 20.03 -5.37
C ALA A 615 -6.04 20.89 -4.74
N PRO A 616 -5.20 20.29 -3.87
CA PRO A 616 -4.02 20.97 -3.37
C PRO A 616 -3.06 21.30 -4.52
N ARG A 617 -2.43 22.47 -4.45
CA ARG A 617 -1.30 22.81 -5.31
C ARG A 617 -0.07 22.04 -4.84
N ALA A 618 0.30 21.03 -5.61
CA ALA A 618 1.40 20.12 -5.33
C ALA A 618 2.74 20.85 -5.19
N LEU A 619 3.39 20.71 -4.04
CA LEU A 619 4.79 21.10 -3.89
C LEU A 619 5.69 20.12 -4.62
N ARG A 620 6.84 20.60 -5.08
CA ARG A 620 7.93 19.77 -5.60
C ARG A 620 9.17 19.95 -4.75
N VAL A 621 9.98 18.91 -4.66
CA VAL A 621 11.35 19.01 -4.14
C VAL A 621 12.29 19.07 -5.34
N ASP A 622 12.70 20.28 -5.72
CA ASP A 622 13.52 20.52 -6.90
C ASP A 622 15.00 20.19 -6.63
N ALA A 623 15.47 20.31 -5.38
CA ALA A 623 16.81 19.90 -4.95
C ALA A 623 16.88 19.62 -3.44
N LEU A 624 17.77 18.70 -3.07
CA LEU A 624 18.11 18.38 -1.68
C LEU A 624 19.62 18.23 -1.55
N VAL A 625 20.25 19.03 -0.68
CA VAL A 625 21.70 18.95 -0.41
C VAL A 625 21.93 18.68 1.07
N GLU A 626 22.61 17.59 1.40
CA GLU A 626 23.02 17.27 2.76
C GLU A 626 24.38 17.91 3.07
N GLN A 627 24.49 18.66 4.17
CA GLN A 627 25.74 19.23 4.64
C GLN A 627 26.47 18.21 5.51
N LYS A 628 27.77 17.96 5.31
CA LYS A 628 28.53 16.93 6.07
C LYS A 628 27.82 15.56 6.08
N PRO A 629 27.65 14.93 4.89
CA PRO A 629 26.78 13.79 4.74
C PRO A 629 27.17 12.61 5.63
N ARG A 630 26.16 11.93 6.18
CA ARG A 630 26.34 10.77 7.07
C ARG A 630 25.86 9.49 6.44
N LEU A 631 26.65 8.43 6.60
CA LEU A 631 26.35 7.14 6.03
C LEU A 631 25.16 6.49 6.74
N VAL A 632 24.20 5.98 5.98
CA VAL A 632 23.09 5.16 6.46
C VAL A 632 23.48 3.68 6.41
N PHE A 633 23.92 3.22 5.24
CA PHE A 633 24.59 1.92 5.09
C PHE A 633 25.45 1.88 3.82
N ALA A 634 26.45 1.00 3.81
CA ALA A 634 27.36 0.84 2.68
C ALA A 634 26.79 -0.13 1.62
N GLY A 635 26.71 0.33 0.37
CA GLY A 635 26.75 -0.51 -0.83
C GLY A 635 28.18 -0.88 -1.24
N ASP A 636 28.38 -1.31 -2.48
CA ASP A 636 29.72 -1.53 -3.08
C ASP A 636 30.23 -0.32 -3.89
N GLY A 637 29.46 0.76 -3.92
CA GLY A 637 29.82 2.03 -4.58
C GLY A 637 29.44 2.09 -6.06
N THR A 638 28.89 1.02 -6.62
CA THR A 638 28.38 1.03 -8.01
C THR A 638 27.00 1.71 -8.10
N PRO A 639 26.57 2.17 -9.30
CA PRO A 639 25.20 2.67 -9.49
C PRO A 639 24.10 1.65 -9.17
N ALA A 640 24.41 0.35 -9.32
CA ALA A 640 23.53 -0.76 -8.96
C ALA A 640 23.41 -0.93 -7.44
N ARG A 641 24.51 -0.74 -6.71
CA ARG A 641 24.58 -0.94 -5.25
C ARG A 641 25.27 0.27 -4.60
N PRO A 642 24.65 1.47 -4.66
CA PRO A 642 25.26 2.68 -4.14
C PRO A 642 25.30 2.66 -2.61
N HIS A 643 26.21 3.43 -2.01
CA HIS A 643 26.09 3.75 -0.59
C HIS A 643 24.83 4.60 -0.37
N LYS A 644 24.14 4.40 0.76
CA LYS A 644 22.99 5.22 1.16
C LYS A 644 23.41 6.20 2.24
N TRP A 645 22.97 7.44 2.10
CA TRP A 645 23.24 8.57 2.99
C TRP A 645 21.92 9.14 3.52
N ASN A 646 21.96 10.04 4.51
CA ASN A 646 20.70 10.55 5.07
C ASN A 646 19.83 11.25 4.02
N ARG A 647 20.42 11.91 3.01
CA ARG A 647 19.66 12.48 1.88
C ARG A 647 18.83 11.46 1.10
N ASP A 648 19.24 10.19 1.08
CA ASP A 648 18.51 9.12 0.37
C ASP A 648 17.27 8.63 1.13
N VAL A 649 17.21 8.91 2.44
CA VAL A 649 16.13 8.55 3.37
C VAL A 649 15.51 9.79 4.04
N PHE A 650 15.73 10.99 3.48
CA PHE A 650 15.12 12.21 3.97
C PHE A 650 13.66 12.28 3.49
N ALA A 651 12.73 12.41 4.43
CA ALA A 651 11.31 12.56 4.13
C ALA A 651 10.91 14.03 4.05
N VAL A 652 10.06 14.34 3.07
CA VAL A 652 9.36 15.61 2.86
C VAL A 652 7.89 15.25 2.64
N LEU A 653 7.04 15.67 3.58
CA LEU A 653 5.65 15.24 3.69
C LEU A 653 4.73 16.49 3.71
N PRO A 654 4.40 17.09 2.55
CA PRO A 654 3.71 18.36 2.50
C PRO A 654 2.18 18.25 2.63
N TYR A 655 1.62 19.22 3.36
CA TYR A 655 0.20 19.47 3.51
C TYR A 655 -0.09 20.92 3.10
N GLN A 656 -1.18 21.14 2.39
CA GLN A 656 -1.69 22.48 2.12
C GLN A 656 -2.83 22.81 3.07
N ILE A 657 -2.64 23.88 3.86
CA ILE A 657 -3.61 24.37 4.85
C ILE A 657 -4.55 25.36 4.16
N THR A 658 -4.00 26.33 3.43
CA THR A 658 -4.77 27.31 2.65
C THR A 658 -4.08 27.54 1.29
N PRO A 659 -4.70 28.27 0.34
CA PRO A 659 -4.03 28.60 -0.91
C PRO A 659 -2.70 29.37 -0.78
N SER A 660 -2.36 29.89 0.41
CA SER A 660 -1.09 30.59 0.69
C SER A 660 -0.27 29.96 1.83
N ARG A 661 -0.66 28.79 2.36
CA ARG A 661 -0.05 28.24 3.57
C ARG A 661 0.14 26.73 3.50
N TYR A 662 1.36 26.29 3.84
CA TYR A 662 1.77 24.90 3.86
C TYR A 662 2.31 24.50 5.23
N ALA A 663 2.15 23.23 5.56
CA ALA A 663 2.91 22.55 6.60
C ALA A 663 3.63 21.37 5.96
N VAL A 664 4.95 21.29 6.12
CA VAL A 664 5.79 20.25 5.54
C VAL A 664 6.46 19.51 6.69
N ALA A 665 6.02 18.29 6.97
CA ALA A 665 6.73 17.46 7.92
C ALA A 665 7.99 16.90 7.26
N TYR A 666 9.12 16.92 7.97
CA TYR A 666 10.40 16.50 7.43
C TYR A 666 11.29 15.90 8.52
N TYR A 667 12.05 14.86 8.16
CA TYR A 667 13.03 14.19 9.03
C TYR A 667 13.82 13.14 8.24
N VAL A 668 14.85 12.57 8.86
CA VAL A 668 15.60 11.44 8.31
C VAL A 668 14.93 10.14 8.76
N VAL A 669 14.39 9.35 7.83
CA VAL A 669 13.80 8.03 8.09
C VAL A 669 14.94 7.02 8.29
N PHE A 670 15.72 7.23 9.36
CA PHE A 670 16.88 6.41 9.64
C PHE A 670 16.43 4.96 9.93
N PRO A 671 17.08 3.94 9.33
CA PRO A 671 16.66 2.54 9.47
C PRO A 671 16.63 2.01 10.90
N ASP A 672 17.47 2.54 11.80
CA ASP A 672 17.51 2.16 13.22
C ASP A 672 17.10 3.33 14.12
N ALA A 673 15.83 3.36 14.54
CA ALA A 673 15.29 4.38 15.44
C ALA A 673 15.93 4.36 16.85
N PHE A 674 16.69 3.30 17.18
CA PHE A 674 17.45 3.13 18.42
C PHE A 674 18.97 3.19 18.20
N HIS A 675 19.42 3.79 17.09
CA HIS A 675 20.83 4.01 16.85
C HIS A 675 21.45 4.82 17.99
N ALA A 676 22.57 4.34 18.53
CA ALA A 676 23.30 5.05 19.58
C ALA A 676 24.16 6.15 18.96
N TRP A 677 23.56 7.34 18.78
CA TRP A 677 24.19 8.50 18.19
C TRP A 677 25.32 9.07 19.06
N ASP A 678 25.13 9.06 20.38
CA ASP A 678 26.15 9.42 21.37
C ASP A 678 26.47 8.24 22.30
N PRO A 679 27.36 7.33 21.90
CA PRO A 679 27.72 6.16 22.72
C PRO A 679 28.47 6.53 24.01
N ALA A 680 28.87 7.78 24.21
CA ALA A 680 29.49 8.23 25.47
C ALA A 680 28.47 8.39 26.60
N LEU A 681 27.18 8.59 26.27
CA LEU A 681 26.09 8.64 27.24
C LEU A 681 25.70 7.23 27.71
N GLY A 682 25.10 7.13 28.90
CA GLY A 682 24.67 5.85 29.46
C GLY A 682 23.55 5.18 28.66
N PRO A 683 23.42 3.83 28.64
CA PRO A 683 22.35 3.14 27.89
C PRO A 683 20.91 3.46 28.33
N LEU A 684 20.73 4.03 29.53
CA LEU A 684 19.44 4.46 30.06
C LEU A 684 19.14 5.94 29.77
N ASP A 685 20.08 6.68 29.18
CA ASP A 685 19.88 8.09 28.83
C ASP A 685 19.14 8.20 27.49
N PRO A 686 17.96 8.83 27.42
CA PRO A 686 17.25 9.03 26.17
C PRO A 686 18.09 9.74 25.10
N ALA A 687 18.92 10.71 25.49
CA ALA A 687 19.72 11.52 24.56
C ALA A 687 20.81 10.71 23.85
N ARG A 688 21.19 9.52 24.36
CA ARG A 688 22.07 8.57 23.66
C ARG A 688 21.53 8.18 22.28
N TYR A 689 20.21 8.18 22.14
CA TYR A 689 19.48 7.69 20.96
C TYR A 689 18.86 8.81 20.13
N ASP A 690 19.16 10.07 20.44
CA ASP A 690 18.72 11.22 19.68
C ASP A 690 19.70 11.54 18.55
N MET A 691 19.19 11.55 17.32
CA MET A 691 19.99 11.99 16.20
C MET A 691 20.36 13.46 16.38
N PRO A 692 21.65 13.83 16.35
CA PRO A 692 22.06 15.23 16.39
C PRO A 692 21.56 15.95 15.13
N ASP A 693 21.34 17.25 15.25
CA ASP A 693 20.91 18.08 14.12
C ASP A 693 21.79 17.83 12.88
N GLN A 694 21.13 17.50 11.78
CA GLN A 694 21.71 17.32 10.47
C GLN A 694 21.16 18.41 9.55
N GLU A 695 22.05 19.19 8.92
CA GLU A 695 21.66 20.31 8.08
C GLU A 695 21.44 19.85 6.62
N PHE A 696 20.36 20.36 6.02
CA PHE A 696 20.00 20.16 4.62
C PHE A 696 19.62 21.49 3.98
N ASP A 697 19.97 21.65 2.71
CA ASP A 697 19.39 22.67 1.84
C ASP A 697 18.27 22.05 1.03
N LEU A 698 17.04 22.44 1.36
CA LEU A 698 15.82 21.97 0.73
C LEU A 698 15.32 23.04 -0.23
N THR A 699 15.25 22.73 -1.52
CA THR A 699 14.64 23.61 -2.53
C THR A 699 13.26 23.11 -2.85
N LEU A 700 12.25 23.89 -2.47
CA LEU A 700 10.84 23.62 -2.76
C LEU A 700 10.38 24.44 -3.95
N GLY A 701 9.72 23.78 -4.91
CA GLY A 701 9.13 24.39 -6.09
C GLY A 701 7.60 24.47 -6.02
N ASN A 702 7.02 25.24 -6.94
CA ASN A 702 5.58 25.47 -7.08
C ASN A 702 4.93 26.18 -5.89
N LEU A 703 5.73 27.01 -5.20
CA LEU A 703 5.28 27.93 -4.16
C LEU A 703 5.99 29.27 -4.33
N ARG A 704 5.42 30.34 -3.80
CA ARG A 704 6.00 31.67 -3.87
C ARG A 704 7.02 31.88 -2.76
N GLY A 705 8.32 31.83 -3.09
CA GLY A 705 9.38 32.11 -2.13
C GLY A 705 9.54 33.59 -1.82
N THR A 706 9.36 34.47 -2.80
CA THR A 706 9.49 35.92 -2.61
C THR A 706 8.46 36.43 -1.58
N GLY A 707 8.97 36.96 -0.47
CA GLY A 707 8.15 37.45 0.65
C GLY A 707 7.57 36.36 1.54
N ALA A 708 7.94 35.09 1.33
CA ALA A 708 7.50 33.99 2.20
C ALA A 708 8.05 34.16 3.62
N LYS A 709 7.22 33.79 4.61
CA LYS A 709 7.64 33.62 5.99
C LYS A 709 7.74 32.14 6.29
N VAL A 710 8.81 31.76 7.00
CA VAL A 710 9.06 30.37 7.35
C VAL A 710 9.34 30.24 8.85
N ALA A 711 8.81 29.19 9.43
CA ALA A 711 9.11 28.75 10.79
C ALA A 711 9.19 27.23 10.79
N ALA A 712 10.00 26.65 11.67
CA ALA A 712 10.05 25.20 11.84
C ALA A 712 9.92 24.85 13.32
N HIS A 713 9.21 23.76 13.61
CA HIS A 713 8.90 23.33 14.97
C HIS A 713 9.26 21.84 15.16
N ASP A 714 9.90 21.52 16.28
CA ASP A 714 10.26 20.16 16.67
C ASP A 714 9.16 19.55 17.53
N LEU A 715 8.45 18.56 16.98
CA LEU A 715 7.26 17.98 17.63
C LEU A 715 7.59 17.18 18.89
N LEU A 716 8.81 16.64 19.01
CA LEU A 716 9.23 15.86 20.18
C LEU A 716 9.75 16.76 21.30
N ALA A 717 10.53 17.78 20.93
CA ALA A 717 11.10 18.73 21.86
C ALA A 717 10.16 19.89 22.23
N ASP A 718 9.03 20.04 21.54
CA ASP A 718 8.03 21.12 21.69
C ASP A 718 8.68 22.51 21.68
N ARG A 719 9.46 22.78 20.64
CA ARG A 719 10.18 24.04 20.48
C ARG A 719 10.41 24.39 19.02
N ASP A 720 10.53 25.68 18.76
CA ASP A 720 10.93 26.16 17.44
C ASP A 720 12.40 25.81 17.16
N VAL A 721 12.68 25.51 15.89
CA VAL A 721 14.02 25.22 15.39
C VAL A 721 14.43 26.22 14.31
N PRO A 722 15.71 26.62 14.26
CA PRO A 722 16.17 27.58 13.26
C PRO A 722 15.95 27.07 11.83
N VAL A 723 15.37 27.93 10.99
CA VAL A 723 15.31 27.78 9.54
C VAL A 723 15.86 29.06 8.92
N ARG A 724 16.64 28.93 7.84
CA ARG A 724 17.22 30.08 7.13
C ARG A 724 16.83 30.02 5.66
N ILE A 725 16.24 31.09 5.14
CA ILE A 725 16.05 31.27 3.70
C ILE A 725 17.43 31.49 3.08
N LEU A 726 17.82 30.63 2.13
CA LEU A 726 19.05 30.75 1.36
C LEU A 726 18.78 31.47 0.03
N ASP A 727 17.64 31.18 -0.58
CA ASP A 727 17.18 31.80 -1.81
C ASP A 727 15.65 31.81 -1.86
N ALA A 728 15.07 32.82 -2.49
CA ALA A 728 13.63 33.03 -2.55
C ALA A 728 13.23 33.67 -3.88
N ALA A 729 12.57 32.90 -4.72
CA ALA A 729 12.13 33.33 -6.04
C ALA A 729 10.59 33.30 -6.17
N ASP A 730 10.07 33.74 -7.31
CA ASP A 730 8.62 33.84 -7.53
C ASP A 730 7.90 32.48 -7.48
N ALA A 731 8.59 31.38 -7.79
CA ALA A 731 8.03 30.03 -7.87
C ALA A 731 8.87 28.95 -7.15
N SER A 732 9.87 29.34 -6.37
CA SER A 732 10.69 28.42 -5.58
C SER A 732 11.22 29.07 -4.30
N LEU A 733 11.58 28.24 -3.32
CA LEU A 733 12.14 28.64 -2.03
C LEU A 733 13.21 27.63 -1.59
N THR A 734 14.43 28.12 -1.35
CA THR A 734 15.55 27.33 -0.86
C THR A 734 15.79 27.64 0.62
N LEU A 735 15.75 26.60 1.46
CA LEU A 735 15.82 26.72 2.92
C LEU A 735 16.94 25.85 3.46
N ARG A 736 17.74 26.39 4.39
CA ARG A 736 18.53 25.55 5.30
C ARG A 736 17.65 25.12 6.45
N VAL A 737 17.42 23.81 6.54
CA VAL A 737 16.66 23.17 7.62
C VAL A 737 17.57 22.26 8.42
N ARG A 738 17.24 22.09 9.71
CA ARG A 738 17.84 21.07 10.57
C ARG A 738 16.87 19.95 10.76
N ALA A 739 17.29 18.73 10.49
CA ALA A 739 16.51 17.52 10.69
C ALA A 739 17.19 16.57 11.69
N THR A 740 16.38 15.74 12.31
CA THR A 740 16.79 14.59 13.13
C THR A 740 16.07 13.35 12.58
N ASP A 741 16.07 12.23 13.31
CA ASP A 741 15.30 11.04 12.98
C ASP A 741 13.91 11.01 13.62
N CYS A 742 13.41 12.20 14.01
CA CYS A 742 12.06 12.46 14.50
C CYS A 742 11.42 13.61 13.70
N PRO A 743 10.11 13.56 13.38
CA PRO A 743 9.46 14.59 12.58
C PRO A 743 9.55 16.01 13.15
N ARG A 744 9.97 16.94 12.29
CA ARG A 744 9.83 18.40 12.47
C ARG A 744 8.86 18.92 11.43
N VAL A 745 8.22 20.06 11.70
CA VAL A 745 7.24 20.66 10.80
C VAL A 745 7.69 22.04 10.38
N LEU A 746 7.94 22.22 9.09
CA LEU A 746 8.18 23.50 8.44
C LEU A 746 6.83 24.12 8.05
N VAL A 747 6.52 25.29 8.58
CA VAL A 747 5.36 26.10 8.19
C VAL A 747 5.83 27.18 7.22
N ILE A 748 5.16 27.28 6.08
CA ILE A 748 5.45 28.26 5.02
C ILE A 748 4.20 29.10 4.79
N ASP A 749 4.30 30.40 5.00
CA ASP A 749 3.28 31.38 4.67
C ASP A 749 3.74 32.22 3.48
N GLU A 750 3.10 32.04 2.33
CA GLU A 750 3.34 32.85 1.14
C GLU A 750 2.77 34.26 1.31
N ALA A 751 3.41 35.26 0.70
CA ALA A 751 2.96 36.66 0.78
C ALA A 751 1.55 36.89 0.20
N LYS A 752 1.08 36.02 -0.71
CA LYS A 752 -0.25 36.04 -1.32
C LYS A 752 -0.63 34.64 -1.79
N PRO A 753 -1.93 34.32 -1.92
CA PRO A 753 -2.37 33.00 -2.38
C PRO A 753 -1.89 32.64 -3.78
N GLY A 754 -1.55 31.36 -3.97
CA GLY A 754 -1.36 30.75 -5.28
C GLY A 754 -2.68 30.31 -5.92
N PRO A 755 -2.65 29.85 -7.18
CA PRO A 755 -3.83 29.30 -7.83
C PRO A 755 -4.25 27.99 -7.17
N ALA A 756 -5.55 27.84 -6.90
CA ALA A 756 -6.19 26.62 -6.43
C ALA A 756 -7.41 26.32 -7.29
N ILE A 757 -7.61 25.05 -7.65
CA ILE A 757 -8.81 24.58 -8.35
C ILE A 757 -9.87 24.24 -7.30
N LEU A 758 -11.04 24.85 -7.42
CA LEU A 758 -12.18 24.73 -6.51
C LEU A 758 -13.38 24.14 -7.24
N ALA A 759 -14.13 23.28 -6.55
CA ALA A 759 -15.33 22.62 -7.07
C ALA A 759 -15.18 22.07 -8.51
N PRO A 760 -14.09 21.34 -8.82
CA PRO A 760 -13.95 20.74 -10.14
C PRO A 760 -15.03 19.69 -10.38
N ARG A 761 -15.56 19.66 -11.59
CA ARG A 761 -16.57 18.69 -12.02
C ARG A 761 -16.35 18.33 -13.48
N ALA A 762 -16.38 17.04 -13.78
CA ALA A 762 -16.46 16.50 -15.13
C ALA A 762 -17.66 15.56 -15.20
N ALA A 763 -18.54 15.73 -16.18
CA ALA A 763 -19.73 14.90 -16.36
C ALA A 763 -20.13 14.84 -17.84
N ALA A 764 -20.78 13.75 -18.24
CA ALA A 764 -21.34 13.67 -19.58
C ALA A 764 -22.39 14.76 -19.82
N ALA A 765 -22.31 15.45 -20.95
CA ALA A 765 -23.25 16.51 -21.36
C ALA A 765 -24.18 16.07 -22.51
N GLY A 766 -23.87 14.95 -23.16
CA GLY A 766 -24.61 14.41 -24.30
C GLY A 766 -23.87 13.22 -24.90
N LYS A 767 -24.28 12.81 -26.11
CA LYS A 767 -23.54 11.80 -26.88
C LYS A 767 -22.22 12.39 -27.36
N GLY A 768 -21.12 11.81 -26.91
CA GLY A 768 -19.77 12.22 -27.32
C GLY A 768 -19.31 13.58 -26.81
N GLU A 769 -19.93 14.11 -25.75
CA GLU A 769 -19.55 15.38 -25.13
C GLU A 769 -19.44 15.27 -23.60
N VAL A 770 -18.38 15.84 -23.03
CA VAL A 770 -18.16 15.95 -21.59
C VAL A 770 -18.13 17.43 -21.20
N ALA A 771 -19.00 17.84 -20.28
CA ALA A 771 -18.94 19.16 -19.65
C ALA A 771 -17.96 19.13 -18.49
N VAL A 772 -17.02 20.07 -18.50
CA VAL A 772 -16.02 20.27 -17.45
C VAL A 772 -16.17 21.69 -16.92
N SER A 773 -16.35 21.81 -15.61
CA SER A 773 -16.50 23.10 -14.94
C SER A 773 -15.69 23.15 -13.64
N TRP A 774 -15.13 24.30 -13.33
CA TRP A 774 -14.42 24.53 -12.07
C TRP A 774 -14.39 26.03 -11.74
N LYS A 775 -13.93 26.33 -10.53
CA LYS A 775 -13.60 27.68 -10.08
C LYS A 775 -12.13 27.77 -9.69
N THR A 776 -11.63 29.00 -9.65
CA THR A 776 -10.32 29.31 -9.07
C THR A 776 -10.49 30.32 -7.93
N ASN A 777 -9.59 30.30 -6.96
CA ASN A 777 -9.58 31.29 -5.87
C ASN A 777 -9.09 32.69 -6.32
N ILE A 778 -8.30 32.74 -7.40
CA ILE A 778 -7.76 33.96 -8.01
C ILE A 778 -7.92 33.89 -9.54
N PRO A 779 -7.91 35.03 -10.25
CA PRO A 779 -7.78 35.03 -11.71
C PRO A 779 -6.50 34.33 -12.15
N VAL A 780 -6.57 33.53 -13.21
CA VAL A 780 -5.43 32.77 -13.74
C VAL A 780 -5.00 33.29 -15.10
N GLN A 781 -3.72 33.10 -15.44
CA GLN A 781 -3.13 33.53 -16.72
C GLN A 781 -3.31 32.47 -17.81
N LYS A 782 -3.39 31.20 -17.42
CA LYS A 782 -3.67 30.08 -18.31
C LYS A 782 -4.59 29.09 -17.64
N ALA A 783 -5.48 28.53 -18.44
CA ALA A 783 -6.31 27.39 -18.08
C ALA A 783 -6.29 26.41 -19.24
N ARG A 784 -6.05 25.14 -18.93
CA ARG A 784 -5.99 24.05 -19.91
C ARG A 784 -6.78 22.87 -19.38
N VAL A 785 -7.58 22.26 -20.24
CA VAL A 785 -8.21 20.99 -19.97
C VAL A 785 -7.63 19.96 -20.93
N THR A 786 -7.02 18.90 -20.40
CA THR A 786 -6.61 17.75 -21.19
C THR A 786 -7.61 16.63 -20.99
N PHE A 787 -7.85 15.87 -22.05
CA PHE A 787 -8.73 14.72 -21.99
C PHE A 787 -8.32 13.65 -22.99
N GLY A 788 -8.83 12.46 -22.74
CA GLY A 788 -8.66 11.33 -23.62
C GLY A 788 -9.20 10.07 -22.96
N ARG A 789 -8.67 8.93 -23.35
CA ARG A 789 -9.01 7.66 -22.71
C ARG A 789 -8.32 7.56 -21.35
N ASP A 790 -8.90 6.77 -20.45
CA ASP A 790 -8.31 6.50 -19.14
C ASP A 790 -6.88 5.94 -19.19
N GLY A 791 -6.11 6.20 -18.13
CA GLY A 791 -4.70 5.82 -17.95
C GLY A 791 -3.72 6.75 -18.67
N ALA A 792 -2.68 6.17 -19.29
CA ALA A 792 -1.61 6.90 -19.98
C ALA A 792 -2.08 7.78 -21.16
N PHE A 793 -3.38 7.76 -21.49
CA PHE A 793 -3.98 8.48 -22.60
C PHE A 793 -4.88 9.63 -22.15
N ARG A 794 -4.92 9.97 -20.85
CA ARG A 794 -5.69 11.09 -20.28
C ARG A 794 -5.32 12.45 -20.92
N GLY A 795 -4.10 12.57 -21.42
CA GLY A 795 -3.56 13.77 -22.06
C GLY A 795 -3.58 13.78 -23.59
N ALA A 796 -4.28 12.84 -24.24
CA ALA A 796 -4.22 12.69 -25.71
C ALA A 796 -4.72 13.91 -26.49
N THR A 797 -5.59 14.72 -25.89
CA THR A 797 -6.11 15.96 -26.46
C THR A 797 -6.08 17.06 -25.40
N ALA A 798 -5.89 18.31 -25.83
CA ALA A 798 -5.88 19.47 -24.95
C ALA A 798 -6.70 20.61 -25.55
N ILE A 799 -7.41 21.34 -24.70
CA ILE A 799 -8.09 22.58 -25.04
C ILE A 799 -7.59 23.66 -24.09
N ASP A 800 -7.03 24.73 -24.64
CA ASP A 800 -6.75 25.95 -23.90
C ASP A 800 -8.04 26.75 -23.74
N VAL A 801 -8.36 27.09 -22.49
CA VAL A 801 -9.57 27.82 -22.14
C VAL A 801 -9.18 29.26 -21.84
N ALA A 802 -9.77 30.20 -22.58
CA ALA A 802 -9.50 31.62 -22.40
C ALA A 802 -9.76 32.04 -20.95
N PRO A 803 -8.78 32.63 -20.24
CA PRO A 803 -9.00 33.08 -18.87
C PRO A 803 -9.99 34.23 -18.80
N ALA A 804 -11.13 34.02 -18.13
CA ALA A 804 -12.15 35.04 -17.91
C ALA A 804 -12.66 34.97 -16.46
N GLY A 805 -12.12 35.81 -15.58
CA GLY A 805 -12.46 35.80 -14.16
C GLY A 805 -11.98 34.52 -13.45
N THR A 806 -12.85 33.94 -12.62
CA THR A 806 -12.53 32.79 -11.75
C THR A 806 -13.46 31.60 -11.93
N SER A 807 -14.35 31.65 -12.92
CA SER A 807 -15.31 30.57 -13.20
C SER A 807 -15.13 30.09 -14.62
N PHE A 808 -14.99 28.78 -14.78
CA PHE A 808 -14.65 28.15 -16.04
C PHE A 808 -15.64 27.05 -16.36
N SER A 809 -15.98 26.96 -17.63
CA SER A 809 -16.79 25.88 -18.18
C SER A 809 -16.36 25.64 -19.61
N VAL A 810 -16.16 24.38 -19.97
CA VAL A 810 -15.84 23.96 -21.34
C VAL A 810 -16.56 22.65 -21.64
N THR A 811 -16.97 22.49 -22.88
CA THR A 811 -17.53 21.24 -23.40
C THR A 811 -16.47 20.59 -24.27
N LEU A 812 -16.11 19.35 -23.93
CA LEU A 812 -15.08 18.58 -24.60
C LEU A 812 -15.71 17.66 -25.65
N PRO A 813 -15.29 17.71 -26.92
CA PRO A 813 -15.72 16.76 -27.94
C PRO A 813 -14.93 15.45 -27.79
N VAL A 814 -15.56 14.44 -27.19
CA VAL A 814 -14.91 13.15 -26.87
C VAL A 814 -15.28 12.04 -27.86
N GLY A 815 -16.23 12.29 -28.77
CA GLY A 815 -16.58 11.37 -29.85
C GLY A 815 -17.21 10.07 -29.33
N ALA A 816 -16.67 8.92 -29.74
CA ALA A 816 -17.23 7.60 -29.43
C ALA A 816 -16.54 6.89 -28.25
N LEU A 817 -15.83 7.62 -27.39
CA LEU A 817 -15.22 7.04 -26.19
C LEU A 817 -16.31 6.59 -25.21
N ASP A 818 -16.15 5.41 -24.61
CA ASP A 818 -17.04 4.86 -23.59
C ASP A 818 -16.67 5.34 -22.17
N LEU A 819 -15.38 5.60 -21.94
CA LEU A 819 -14.79 6.12 -20.72
C LEU A 819 -13.77 7.22 -21.06
N VAL A 820 -13.99 8.42 -20.53
CA VAL A 820 -13.14 9.59 -20.74
C VAL A 820 -12.42 9.90 -19.43
N ALA A 821 -11.13 10.24 -19.51
CA ALA A 821 -10.39 10.81 -18.40
C ALA A 821 -10.06 12.28 -18.71
N VAL A 822 -10.26 13.13 -17.72
CA VAL A 822 -10.07 14.59 -17.78
C VAL A 822 -9.02 15.01 -16.77
N ARG A 823 -8.23 16.04 -17.12
CA ARG A 823 -7.42 16.83 -16.19
C ARG A 823 -7.58 18.32 -16.49
N ILE A 824 -7.67 19.10 -15.43
CA ILE A 824 -7.65 20.56 -15.41
C ILE A 824 -6.26 20.99 -14.93
N ARG A 825 -5.64 21.93 -15.63
CA ARG A 825 -4.43 22.63 -15.20
C ARG A 825 -4.65 24.12 -15.29
N VAL A 826 -4.34 24.84 -14.22
CA VAL A 826 -4.40 26.30 -14.19
C VAL A 826 -3.07 26.88 -13.75
N GLU A 827 -2.68 28.02 -14.34
CA GLU A 827 -1.40 28.68 -14.04
C GLU A 827 -1.61 30.17 -13.73
N ALA A 828 -0.93 30.65 -12.69
CA ALA A 828 -0.88 32.07 -12.32
C ALA A 828 0.47 32.39 -11.67
N ASP A 829 1.13 33.44 -12.15
CA ASP A 829 2.41 33.95 -11.62
C ASP A 829 3.51 32.86 -11.56
N GLY A 830 3.60 32.00 -12.57
CA GLY A 830 4.59 30.91 -12.62
C GLY A 830 4.27 29.70 -11.71
N LEU A 831 3.11 29.71 -11.04
CA LEU A 831 2.63 28.64 -10.16
C LEU A 831 1.52 27.87 -10.88
N ALA A 832 1.41 26.56 -10.64
CA ALA A 832 0.45 25.69 -11.33
C ALA A 832 -0.30 24.78 -10.36
N CYS A 833 -1.62 24.64 -10.55
CA CYS A 833 -2.46 23.69 -9.82
C CYS A 833 -3.15 22.76 -10.82
N GLU A 834 -3.26 21.48 -10.46
CA GLU A 834 -3.80 20.42 -11.32
C GLU A 834 -4.87 19.61 -10.59
N TRP A 835 -5.90 19.19 -11.35
CA TRP A 835 -6.92 18.27 -10.86
C TRP A 835 -7.38 17.29 -11.95
N PRO A 836 -7.44 15.98 -11.66
CA PRO A 836 -6.71 15.35 -10.57
C PRO A 836 -5.20 15.42 -10.83
N ARG A 837 -4.40 15.28 -9.76
CA ARG A 837 -2.94 15.32 -9.83
C ARG A 837 -2.35 14.16 -10.63
N TRP A 838 -2.84 12.95 -10.40
CA TRP A 838 -2.30 11.73 -10.99
C TRP A 838 -3.11 11.30 -12.21
N ASP A 839 -2.47 10.65 -13.20
CA ASP A 839 -3.14 10.21 -14.43
C ASP A 839 -4.10 9.03 -14.17
N GLU A 840 -3.87 8.34 -13.07
CA GLU A 840 -4.57 7.14 -12.63
C GLU A 840 -5.77 7.44 -11.72
N ASP A 841 -5.92 8.70 -11.28
CA ASP A 841 -6.94 9.12 -10.31
C ASP A 841 -8.36 9.07 -10.90
N LEU A 842 -9.24 8.35 -10.20
CA LEU A 842 -10.63 8.12 -10.60
C LEU A 842 -11.47 9.40 -10.66
N ALA A 843 -11.10 10.46 -9.93
CA ALA A 843 -11.88 11.70 -9.83
C ALA A 843 -12.11 12.42 -11.17
N GLY A 844 -11.20 12.24 -12.13
CA GLY A 844 -11.31 12.82 -13.47
C GLY A 844 -11.96 11.90 -14.51
N GLN A 845 -12.43 10.71 -14.13
CA GLN A 845 -13.04 9.75 -15.05
C GLN A 845 -14.54 10.00 -15.23
N VAL A 846 -15.01 9.90 -16.47
CA VAL A 846 -16.41 10.11 -16.87
C VAL A 846 -16.84 8.96 -17.78
N VAL A 847 -17.85 8.21 -17.35
CA VAL A 847 -18.48 7.16 -18.17
C VAL A 847 -19.53 7.80 -19.06
N MET A 848 -19.49 7.48 -20.36
CA MET A 848 -20.40 8.07 -21.32
C MET A 848 -21.79 7.40 -21.29
N PRO A 849 -22.89 8.11 -21.58
CA PRO A 849 -24.25 7.57 -21.42
C PRO A 849 -24.56 6.39 -22.36
N ASP A 850 -23.86 6.29 -23.49
CA ASP A 850 -23.98 5.22 -24.49
C ASP A 850 -22.94 4.10 -24.31
N ALA A 851 -22.11 4.18 -23.27
CA ALA A 851 -21.21 3.11 -22.89
C ALA A 851 -21.97 1.81 -22.63
N LYS A 852 -21.30 0.69 -22.85
CA LYS A 852 -21.84 -0.65 -22.61
C LYS A 852 -20.87 -1.45 -21.76
N PRO A 853 -21.36 -2.38 -20.91
CA PRO A 853 -20.48 -3.28 -20.21
C PRO A 853 -19.67 -4.12 -21.22
N ARG A 854 -18.41 -4.36 -20.90
CA ARG A 854 -17.50 -5.22 -21.65
C ARG A 854 -16.71 -6.12 -20.69
N PRO A 855 -16.26 -7.30 -21.15
CA PRO A 855 -15.37 -8.15 -20.36
C PRO A 855 -14.15 -7.36 -19.84
N PRO A 856 -13.69 -7.61 -18.60
CA PRO A 856 -12.58 -6.85 -18.00
C PRO A 856 -11.26 -6.94 -18.77
N ASP A 857 -11.08 -7.96 -19.60
CA ASP A 857 -9.92 -8.22 -20.46
C ASP A 857 -10.09 -7.65 -21.89
N GLN A 858 -11.33 -7.31 -22.28
CA GLN A 858 -11.59 -6.68 -23.56
C GLN A 858 -11.12 -5.22 -23.51
N PRO A 859 -10.26 -4.77 -24.44
CA PRO A 859 -9.85 -3.38 -24.47
C PRO A 859 -11.07 -2.49 -24.78
N PRO A 860 -11.07 -1.23 -24.30
CA PRO A 860 -12.03 -0.22 -24.72
C PRO A 860 -12.08 -0.15 -26.25
N PRO A 861 -13.28 -0.11 -26.86
CA PRO A 861 -13.42 0.11 -28.30
C PRO A 861 -12.75 1.43 -28.70
N GLY A 862 -12.17 1.48 -29.91
CA GLY A 862 -11.65 2.72 -30.48
C GLY A 862 -10.14 2.97 -30.35
N LEU A 863 -9.31 1.99 -29.95
CA LEU A 863 -7.93 1.96 -30.47
C LEU A 863 -8.03 1.36 -31.88
N PRO A 864 -7.82 2.12 -32.97
CA PRO A 864 -7.57 1.46 -34.23
C PRO A 864 -6.31 0.65 -34.01
N ASP A 865 -6.38 -0.68 -34.06
CA ASP A 865 -5.16 -1.49 -34.18
C ASP A 865 -4.54 -1.08 -35.53
N PRO A 866 -3.45 -0.30 -35.54
CA PRO A 866 -2.91 0.23 -36.78
C PRO A 866 -2.40 -0.91 -37.65
N LEU A 867 -2.03 -2.04 -37.03
CA LEU A 867 -1.61 -3.24 -37.75
C LEU A 867 -2.79 -3.92 -38.45
N ALA A 868 -3.99 -3.89 -37.87
CA ALA A 868 -5.19 -4.45 -38.49
C ALA A 868 -5.63 -3.67 -39.76
N ARG A 869 -5.14 -2.43 -39.95
CA ARG A 869 -5.40 -1.64 -41.17
C ARG A 869 -4.56 -2.07 -42.36
N ALA A 870 -3.49 -2.84 -42.16
CA ALA A 870 -2.67 -3.38 -43.23
C ALA A 870 -3.45 -4.45 -44.00
N SER A 871 -4.19 -4.02 -45.03
CA SER A 871 -4.97 -4.88 -45.91
C SER A 871 -4.32 -4.90 -47.31
N GLY A 872 -4.24 -6.09 -47.91
CA GLY A 872 -3.63 -6.31 -49.22
C GLY A 872 -2.40 -7.23 -49.21
N PRO A 873 -1.90 -7.64 -50.39
CA PRO A 873 -0.72 -8.50 -50.51
C PRO A 873 0.53 -7.77 -50.00
N ALA A 874 1.40 -8.49 -49.30
CA ALA A 874 2.66 -7.93 -48.80
C ALA A 874 3.60 -7.56 -49.96
N SER A 875 4.08 -6.32 -49.98
CA SER A 875 5.08 -5.87 -50.96
C SER A 875 6.50 -6.09 -50.43
N PRO A 876 7.48 -6.50 -51.25
CA PRO A 876 8.88 -6.55 -50.82
C PRO A 876 9.37 -5.20 -50.28
N LEU A 877 10.01 -5.19 -49.10
CA LEU A 877 10.69 -4.01 -48.56
C LEU A 877 12.16 -4.05 -48.97
N GLU A 878 12.48 -3.33 -50.04
CA GLU A 878 13.84 -3.28 -50.58
C GLU A 878 14.68 -2.17 -49.94
N ALA A 879 15.94 -2.46 -49.64
CA ALA A 879 16.88 -1.46 -49.15
C ALA A 879 17.29 -0.52 -50.31
N PRO A 880 17.20 0.81 -50.14
CA PRO A 880 17.73 1.75 -51.12
C PRO A 880 19.23 1.52 -51.39
N LYS A 881 19.63 1.60 -52.65
CA LYS A 881 21.03 1.40 -53.05
C LYS A 881 21.93 2.51 -52.49
N GLY A 882 23.15 2.15 -52.10
CA GLY A 882 24.19 3.12 -51.71
C GLY A 882 24.17 3.59 -50.26
N ILE A 883 23.38 2.97 -49.37
CA ILE A 883 23.35 3.30 -47.94
C ILE A 883 24.15 2.25 -47.15
N ASP A 884 25.16 2.71 -46.40
CA ASP A 884 26.01 1.86 -45.54
C ASP A 884 25.44 1.77 -44.12
N LEU A 885 25.22 0.55 -43.62
CA LEU A 885 24.70 0.25 -42.28
C LEU A 885 25.70 -0.65 -41.52
N PRO A 886 26.85 -0.12 -41.09
CA PRO A 886 27.95 -0.92 -40.56
C PRO A 886 27.75 -1.36 -39.10
N VAL A 887 26.80 -0.76 -38.38
CA VAL A 887 26.58 -1.05 -36.95
C VAL A 887 25.53 -2.15 -36.81
N GLU A 888 25.92 -3.33 -36.35
CA GLU A 888 25.00 -4.46 -36.20
C GLU A 888 24.46 -4.55 -34.77
N LEU A 889 23.14 -4.54 -34.64
CA LEU A 889 22.40 -4.83 -33.41
C LEU A 889 21.84 -6.25 -33.47
N ALA A 890 22.61 -7.21 -33.00
CA ALA A 890 22.15 -8.58 -32.85
C ALA A 890 21.59 -8.82 -31.44
N ASN A 891 20.46 -9.53 -31.37
CA ASN A 891 19.96 -10.15 -30.16
C ASN A 891 19.90 -11.67 -30.38
N PRO A 892 21.02 -12.38 -30.10
CA PRO A 892 21.13 -13.81 -30.39
C PRO A 892 20.11 -14.66 -29.62
N ALA A 893 19.73 -14.24 -28.41
CA ALA A 893 18.74 -14.92 -27.58
C ALA A 893 17.34 -14.92 -28.21
N ARG A 894 17.07 -13.96 -29.10
CA ARG A 894 15.78 -13.78 -29.77
C ARG A 894 15.81 -14.08 -31.27
N GLY A 895 16.99 -14.36 -31.84
CA GLY A 895 17.15 -14.63 -33.27
C GLY A 895 16.85 -13.41 -34.15
N VAL A 896 17.07 -12.20 -33.63
CA VAL A 896 16.81 -10.94 -34.34
C VAL A 896 18.10 -10.17 -34.58
N THR A 897 18.27 -9.60 -35.76
CA THR A 897 19.35 -8.65 -36.07
C THR A 897 18.81 -7.44 -36.84
N VAL A 898 19.25 -6.24 -36.45
CA VAL A 898 18.96 -4.96 -37.13
C VAL A 898 20.29 -4.26 -37.40
N ARG A 899 20.46 -3.61 -38.56
CA ARG A 899 21.67 -2.83 -38.88
C ARG A 899 21.38 -1.33 -38.90
N LEU A 900 22.31 -0.57 -38.34
CA LEU A 900 22.22 0.89 -38.14
C LEU A 900 23.33 1.63 -38.90
N PRO A 901 23.12 2.91 -39.24
CA PRO A 901 24.14 3.74 -39.90
C PRO A 901 25.33 4.03 -38.99
N ARG A 902 26.43 4.45 -39.64
CA ARG A 902 27.62 4.94 -38.94
C ARG A 902 27.28 6.16 -38.08
N GLY A 903 27.73 6.16 -36.83
CA GLY A 903 27.44 7.23 -35.86
C GLY A 903 26.17 7.01 -35.02
N ALA A 904 25.35 6.00 -35.33
CA ALA A 904 24.31 5.55 -34.41
C ALA A 904 24.95 4.82 -33.23
N ALA A 905 25.01 5.46 -32.07
CA ALA A 905 25.50 4.86 -30.83
C ALA A 905 24.32 4.26 -30.04
N PRO A 906 24.10 2.92 -30.10
CA PRO A 906 22.99 2.30 -29.40
C PRO A 906 23.22 2.30 -27.88
N SER A 907 22.18 2.60 -27.13
CA SER A 907 22.13 2.51 -25.67
C SER A 907 20.90 1.70 -25.23
N GLY A 908 20.85 1.27 -23.97
CA GLY A 908 19.74 0.47 -23.43
C GLY A 908 19.98 -1.06 -23.46
N PRO A 909 19.07 -1.86 -22.89
CA PRO A 909 19.18 -3.32 -22.81
C PRO A 909 18.99 -4.01 -24.18
N PRO A 910 19.42 -5.29 -24.34
CA PRO A 910 19.29 -6.03 -25.62
C PRO A 910 17.87 -6.14 -26.18
N ASP A 911 16.84 -6.16 -25.33
CA ASP A 911 15.42 -6.24 -25.73
C ASP A 911 14.80 -4.83 -25.95
N ASP A 912 15.51 -3.73 -25.65
CA ASP A 912 15.04 -2.35 -25.91
C ASP A 912 16.24 -1.40 -26.09
N ARG A 913 16.65 -1.20 -27.35
CA ARG A 913 17.78 -0.35 -27.73
C ARG A 913 17.29 0.97 -28.30
N THR A 914 17.95 2.06 -27.96
CA THR A 914 17.73 3.38 -28.56
C THR A 914 19.02 3.88 -29.20
N ALA A 915 18.92 4.55 -30.34
CA ALA A 915 20.02 5.24 -31.01
C ALA A 915 19.56 6.62 -31.49
N SER A 916 20.47 7.59 -31.55
CA SER A 916 20.21 8.93 -32.07
C SER A 916 20.77 9.09 -33.48
N LEU A 917 19.99 9.69 -34.38
CA LEU A 917 20.37 10.01 -35.75
C LEU A 917 20.32 11.53 -35.94
N ALA A 918 21.36 12.13 -36.53
CA ALA A 918 21.33 13.54 -36.90
C ALA A 918 20.62 13.72 -38.26
N ALA A 919 19.61 14.57 -38.31
CA ALA A 919 18.77 14.80 -39.48
C ALA A 919 18.26 16.25 -39.53
N ALA A 920 18.60 16.98 -40.61
CA ALA A 920 18.19 18.38 -40.81
C ALA A 920 18.51 19.30 -39.61
N GLY A 921 19.68 19.12 -38.99
CA GLY A 921 20.10 19.92 -37.83
C GLY A 921 19.40 19.57 -36.51
N ARG A 922 18.61 18.48 -36.47
CA ARG A 922 17.94 17.95 -35.27
C ARG A 922 18.29 16.49 -35.05
N THR A 923 17.95 15.97 -33.88
CA THR A 923 18.11 14.56 -33.53
C THR A 923 16.80 13.81 -33.74
N VAL A 924 16.85 12.70 -34.48
CA VAL A 924 15.77 11.72 -34.58
C VAL A 924 16.12 10.52 -33.72
N GLU A 925 15.20 10.10 -32.87
CA GLU A 925 15.36 8.89 -32.07
C GLU A 925 14.95 7.67 -32.89
N LEU A 926 15.80 6.65 -32.91
CA LEU A 926 15.54 5.33 -33.45
C LEU A 926 15.51 4.32 -32.30
N ARG A 927 14.49 3.48 -32.23
CA ARG A 927 14.29 2.50 -31.16
C ARG A 927 14.03 1.11 -31.72
N VAL A 928 14.67 0.10 -31.15
CA VAL A 928 14.52 -1.33 -31.48
C VAL A 928 14.07 -2.06 -30.23
N ARG A 929 12.84 -2.55 -30.20
CA ARG A 929 12.25 -3.22 -29.04
C ARG A 929 11.75 -4.62 -29.38
N TYR A 930 12.14 -5.61 -28.58
CA TYR A 930 11.64 -6.97 -28.62
C TYR A 930 10.63 -7.20 -27.49
N LEU A 931 9.46 -7.74 -27.83
CA LEU A 931 8.34 -7.93 -26.92
C LEU A 931 7.95 -9.42 -26.88
N PRO A 932 8.25 -10.15 -25.79
CA PRO A 932 7.94 -11.57 -25.69
C PRO A 932 6.46 -11.85 -25.35
N GLY A 933 5.85 -12.81 -26.04
CA GLY A 933 4.60 -13.49 -25.68
C GLY A 933 3.27 -12.85 -26.13
N ALA A 934 2.18 -13.60 -25.93
CA ALA A 934 0.79 -13.23 -26.27
C ALA A 934 0.19 -12.06 -25.45
N ALA A 935 0.95 -11.50 -24.50
CA ALA A 935 0.49 -10.45 -23.58
C ALA A 935 0.88 -9.02 -24.02
N ALA A 936 1.74 -8.85 -25.03
CA ALA A 936 2.06 -7.56 -25.59
C ALA A 936 1.19 -7.32 -26.83
N ARG A 937 0.07 -6.60 -26.70
CA ARG A 937 -0.65 -6.14 -27.89
C ARG A 937 0.20 -5.07 -28.55
N PRO A 938 0.57 -5.20 -29.83
CA PRO A 938 1.36 -4.19 -30.53
C PRO A 938 0.79 -2.78 -30.39
N ALA A 939 -0.54 -2.65 -30.40
CA ALA A 939 -1.26 -1.39 -30.23
C ALA A 939 -0.94 -0.66 -28.91
N ASP A 940 -0.57 -1.38 -27.85
CA ASP A 940 -0.19 -0.79 -26.55
C ASP A 940 1.21 -0.15 -26.60
N HIS A 941 1.99 -0.40 -27.66
CA HIS A 941 3.34 0.11 -27.87
C HIS A 941 3.47 1.04 -29.08
N LEU A 942 2.36 1.32 -29.77
CA LEU A 942 2.28 2.23 -30.90
C LEU A 942 1.69 3.58 -30.47
N PRO A 943 1.94 4.67 -31.22
CA PRO A 943 1.33 5.95 -30.92
C PRO A 943 -0.19 5.88 -30.98
N VAL A 944 -0.86 6.39 -29.95
CA VAL A 944 -2.31 6.57 -29.98
C VAL A 944 -2.65 7.66 -30.97
N THR A 945 -3.69 7.45 -31.76
CA THR A 945 -4.12 8.37 -32.83
C THR A 945 -5.47 8.99 -32.51
N SER A 946 -5.59 10.28 -32.78
CA SER A 946 -6.85 11.02 -32.79
C SER A 946 -7.59 10.80 -34.12
N SER A 947 -8.84 11.25 -34.20
CA SER A 947 -9.64 11.18 -35.44
C SER A 947 -9.09 12.06 -36.58
N ILE A 948 -8.22 13.02 -36.26
CA ILE A 948 -7.59 13.92 -37.25
C ILE A 948 -6.15 13.51 -37.59
N ASP A 949 -5.59 12.51 -36.91
CA ASP A 949 -4.29 11.94 -37.29
C ASP A 949 -4.39 11.08 -38.54
N THR A 950 -3.35 11.12 -39.36
CA THR A 950 -3.23 10.23 -40.52
C THR A 950 -2.32 9.07 -40.18
N VAL A 951 -2.85 7.85 -40.30
CA VAL A 951 -2.08 6.62 -40.14
C VAL A 951 -2.25 5.75 -41.36
N THR A 952 -1.13 5.43 -42.01
CA THR A 952 -1.10 4.43 -43.07
C THR A 952 -0.41 3.17 -42.57
N ALA A 953 -0.92 2.02 -43.00
CA ALA A 953 -0.39 0.72 -42.65
C ALA A 953 -0.28 -0.12 -43.92
N ARG A 954 0.91 -0.69 -44.18
CA ARG A 954 1.14 -1.56 -45.33
C ARG A 954 1.81 -2.86 -44.90
N ALA A 955 1.30 -3.98 -45.43
CA ALA A 955 1.97 -5.27 -45.28
C ALA A 955 3.25 -5.30 -46.14
N VAL A 956 4.36 -5.77 -45.56
CA VAL A 956 5.65 -5.86 -46.25
C VAL A 956 6.31 -7.21 -46.02
N THR A 957 7.13 -7.62 -47.00
CA THR A 957 8.00 -8.81 -46.88
C THR A 957 9.44 -8.32 -46.78
N LEU A 958 10.12 -8.66 -45.69
CA LEU A 958 11.53 -8.32 -45.49
C LEU A 958 12.44 -9.16 -46.40
N PRO A 959 13.68 -8.74 -46.70
CA PRO A 959 14.61 -9.51 -47.55
C PRO A 959 14.89 -10.93 -47.07
N GLY A 960 14.76 -11.20 -45.76
CA GLY A 960 14.84 -12.54 -45.19
C GLY A 960 13.56 -13.39 -45.28
N GLY A 961 12.52 -12.90 -45.95
CA GLY A 961 11.22 -13.57 -46.10
C GLY A 961 10.23 -13.36 -44.95
N ALA A 962 10.65 -12.72 -43.86
CA ALA A 962 9.78 -12.43 -42.71
C ALA A 962 8.68 -11.41 -43.08
N ALA A 963 7.45 -11.67 -42.63
CA ALA A 963 6.34 -10.76 -42.80
C ALA A 963 6.39 -9.64 -41.75
N GLY A 964 6.19 -8.40 -42.19
CA GLY A 964 6.10 -7.24 -41.34
C GLY A 964 4.95 -6.32 -41.75
N VAL A 965 4.68 -5.34 -40.91
CA VAL A 965 3.78 -4.22 -41.20
C VAL A 965 4.56 -2.93 -41.01
N LEU A 966 4.60 -2.12 -42.05
CA LEU A 966 5.13 -0.77 -41.95
C LEU A 966 3.98 0.19 -41.65
N LEU A 967 4.15 0.96 -40.59
CA LEU A 967 3.23 1.98 -40.13
C LEU A 967 3.86 3.35 -40.32
N ASP A 968 3.07 4.29 -40.81
CA ASP A 968 3.47 5.68 -41.00
C ASP A 968 2.43 6.59 -40.37
N TYR A 969 2.86 7.37 -39.39
CA TYR A 969 2.04 8.25 -38.57
C TYR A 969 2.37 9.70 -38.89
N THR A 970 1.42 10.42 -39.49
CA THR A 970 1.44 11.88 -39.54
C THR A 970 0.47 12.39 -38.49
N LEU A 971 1.06 12.89 -37.41
CA LEU A 971 0.38 13.33 -36.21
C LEU A 971 0.01 14.80 -36.35
N ASP A 972 -1.28 15.12 -36.18
CA ASP A 972 -1.75 16.47 -36.39
C ASP A 972 -1.25 17.39 -35.25
N PRO A 973 -0.59 18.52 -35.56
CA PRO A 973 -0.11 19.46 -34.56
C PRO A 973 -1.24 20.09 -33.72
N VAL A 974 -2.47 20.15 -34.23
CA VAL A 974 -3.67 20.59 -33.48
C VAL A 974 -4.03 19.56 -32.40
N ALA A 975 -3.94 18.27 -32.70
CA ALA A 975 -4.14 17.21 -31.71
C ALA A 975 -2.96 17.11 -30.72
N ARG A 976 -1.75 17.53 -31.12
CA ARG A 976 -0.52 17.44 -30.30
C ARG A 976 0.28 18.75 -30.24
N PRO A 977 -0.23 19.80 -29.56
CA PRO A 977 0.47 21.07 -29.48
C PRO A 977 1.84 20.93 -28.81
N GLY A 978 2.91 21.35 -29.49
CA GLY A 978 4.27 21.34 -28.96
C GLY A 978 5.03 20.01 -29.10
N ALA A 979 4.40 18.95 -29.63
CA ALA A 979 5.11 17.72 -29.96
C ALA A 979 6.10 17.99 -31.11
N THR A 980 7.34 17.56 -30.94
CA THR A 980 8.38 17.68 -31.98
C THR A 980 8.47 16.43 -32.84
N ASN A 981 7.85 15.33 -32.43
CA ASN A 981 7.83 14.04 -33.10
C ASN A 981 6.52 13.80 -33.87
N LEU A 982 6.12 14.78 -34.70
CA LEU A 982 4.87 14.75 -35.44
C LEU A 982 4.85 13.77 -36.62
N HIS A 983 6.01 13.23 -37.01
CA HIS A 983 6.09 12.16 -37.99
C HIS A 983 6.81 10.96 -37.35
N GLN A 984 6.17 9.79 -37.41
CA GLN A 984 6.72 8.57 -36.84
C GLN A 984 6.55 7.41 -37.80
N ARG A 985 7.56 6.55 -37.88
CA ARG A 985 7.52 5.35 -38.72
C ARG A 985 7.89 4.14 -37.89
N PHE A 986 7.14 3.07 -38.03
CA PHE A 986 7.38 1.82 -37.31
C PHE A 986 7.35 0.64 -38.26
N LEU A 987 8.31 -0.26 -38.12
CA LEU A 987 8.25 -1.60 -38.66
C LEU A 987 7.93 -2.57 -37.52
N ALA A 988 6.80 -3.25 -37.63
CA ALA A 988 6.38 -4.32 -36.74
C ALA A 988 6.59 -5.68 -37.41
N VAL A 989 7.36 -6.57 -36.78
CA VAL A 989 7.72 -7.90 -37.33
C VAL A 989 7.38 -8.96 -36.30
N LYS A 990 6.70 -10.03 -36.72
CA LYS A 990 6.52 -11.21 -35.86
C LYS A 990 7.84 -11.97 -35.80
N ALA A 991 8.30 -12.31 -34.60
CA ALA A 991 9.58 -12.93 -34.36
C ALA A 991 9.48 -14.11 -33.37
N GLY A 992 10.58 -14.86 -33.24
CA GLY A 992 10.76 -15.90 -32.24
C GLY A 992 10.15 -17.26 -32.63
N PRO A 993 10.39 -18.32 -31.81
CA PRO A 993 10.19 -19.72 -32.20
C PRO A 993 8.76 -20.14 -32.57
N ARG A 994 7.77 -19.27 -32.33
CA ARG A 994 6.34 -19.49 -32.63
C ARG A 994 5.66 -18.31 -33.33
N GLN A 995 6.42 -17.29 -33.76
CA GLN A 995 5.87 -16.01 -34.26
C GLN A 995 4.89 -15.32 -33.28
N ALA A 996 5.01 -15.62 -31.99
CA ALA A 996 4.17 -15.08 -30.93
C ALA A 996 4.80 -13.83 -30.28
N ASP A 997 6.06 -13.53 -30.60
CA ASP A 997 6.78 -12.36 -30.10
C ASP A 997 6.77 -11.26 -31.18
N LEU A 998 6.95 -10.01 -30.75
CA LEU A 998 6.91 -8.85 -31.63
C LEU A 998 8.22 -8.06 -31.55
N LEU A 999 8.83 -7.82 -32.71
CA LEU A 999 9.89 -6.84 -32.88
C LEU A 999 9.30 -5.53 -33.40
N LEU A 1000 9.55 -4.43 -32.71
CA LEU A 1000 9.20 -3.08 -33.14
C LEU A 1000 10.48 -2.28 -33.40
N VAL A 1001 10.64 -1.79 -34.62
CA VAL A 1001 11.69 -0.83 -34.99
C VAL A 1001 11.02 0.48 -35.35
N GLY A 1002 11.20 1.51 -34.52
CA GLY A 1002 10.51 2.79 -34.65
C GLY A 1002 11.46 3.96 -34.77
N ALA A 1003 11.08 4.98 -35.53
CA ALA A 1003 11.75 6.28 -35.54
C ALA A 1003 10.73 7.40 -35.43
N ALA A 1004 11.08 8.47 -34.71
CA ALA A 1004 10.17 9.56 -34.43
C ALA A 1004 10.89 10.92 -34.45
N GLY A 1005 10.31 11.89 -35.16
CA GLY A 1005 10.89 13.23 -35.27
C GLY A 1005 10.00 14.23 -36.00
N PRO A 1006 10.49 15.45 -36.23
CA PRO A 1006 9.78 16.45 -37.02
C PRO A 1006 9.59 15.97 -38.47
N PRO A 1007 8.51 16.35 -39.17
CA PRO A 1007 8.25 15.92 -40.55
C PRO A 1007 9.45 16.19 -41.49
N GLU A 1008 10.10 17.34 -41.34
CA GLU A 1008 11.28 17.72 -42.11
C GLU A 1008 12.51 16.83 -41.84
N SER A 1009 12.71 16.43 -40.58
CA SER A 1009 13.80 15.54 -40.19
C SER A 1009 13.53 14.12 -40.65
N MET A 1010 12.29 13.63 -40.51
CA MET A 1010 11.88 12.29 -40.95
C MET A 1010 11.97 12.15 -42.46
N ALA A 1011 11.54 13.17 -43.22
CA ALA A 1011 11.72 13.22 -44.67
C ALA A 1011 13.20 13.19 -45.07
N ALA A 1012 14.07 13.91 -44.35
CA ALA A 1012 15.51 13.94 -44.63
C ALA A 1012 16.21 12.58 -44.46
N ILE A 1013 15.66 11.68 -43.63
CA ILE A 1013 16.24 10.34 -43.39
C ILE A 1013 15.36 9.20 -43.92
N ASP A 1014 14.38 9.47 -44.77
CA ASP A 1014 13.40 8.47 -45.20
C ASP A 1014 14.05 7.24 -45.87
N SER A 1015 14.99 7.48 -46.79
CA SER A 1015 15.77 6.40 -47.44
C SER A 1015 16.64 5.63 -46.45
N LEU A 1016 17.21 6.32 -45.47
CA LEU A 1016 18.04 5.70 -44.43
C LEU A 1016 17.21 4.82 -43.49
N LEU A 1017 16.05 5.30 -43.02
CA LEU A 1017 15.12 4.51 -42.23
C LEU A 1017 14.61 3.29 -43.00
N THR A 1018 14.31 3.46 -44.29
CA THR A 1018 13.90 2.34 -45.15
C THR A 1018 15.01 1.30 -45.28
N ALA A 1019 16.28 1.72 -45.39
CA ALA A 1019 17.42 0.80 -45.37
C ALA A 1019 17.55 0.06 -44.02
N VAL A 1020 17.39 0.77 -42.90
CA VAL A 1020 17.41 0.17 -41.55
C VAL A 1020 16.30 -0.86 -41.40
N PHE A 1021 15.07 -0.54 -41.80
CA PHE A 1021 13.93 -1.46 -41.76
C PHE A 1021 14.12 -2.67 -42.68
N ALA A 1022 14.67 -2.48 -43.88
CA ALA A 1022 14.99 -3.57 -44.79
C ALA A 1022 16.16 -4.45 -44.31
N SER A 1023 17.01 -3.95 -43.40
CA SER A 1023 18.11 -4.73 -42.81
C SER A 1023 17.66 -5.72 -41.73
N VAL A 1024 16.42 -5.62 -41.27
CA VAL A 1024 15.88 -6.45 -40.19
C VAL A 1024 15.82 -7.90 -40.64
N THR A 1025 16.42 -8.77 -39.84
CA THR A 1025 16.28 -10.23 -39.97
C THR A 1025 15.72 -10.78 -38.66
N ALA A 1026 14.72 -11.65 -38.76
CA ALA A 1026 14.11 -12.34 -37.63
C ALA A 1026 13.92 -13.80 -38.02
N ARG A 1027 14.33 -14.73 -37.16
CA ARG A 1027 14.15 -16.18 -37.32
C ARG A 1027 12.91 -16.69 -36.61
#